data_AF-A0A7L3Y7E6-F1
#
_entry.id   AF-A0A7L3Y7E6-F1
#
_cell.length_a   1.000
_cell.length_b   1.000
_cell.length_c   1.000
_cell.angle_alpha   90.00
_cell.angle_beta   90.00
_cell.angle_gamma   90.00
#
_symmetry.space_group_name_H-M   'P 1'
#
loop_
_entity.id
_entity.type
_entity.pdbx_description
1 polymer ?
#
loop_
_entity_poly.entity_id
_entity_poly.type
_entity_poly.pdbx_seq_one_letter_code
_entity_poly.pdbx_strand_id
1 'polypeptide(L)'
;ACRPGFYKASAGNVKCAKCPPHSSTYEDASLNCRCEKNYFRSEKDPPSMACTRPPSAPRNVISNINETSVILDWSWPLDTGGRKDVTFNIICKKCGGNIKMCEPCSDNVRFLPRQTGLTNTTVTVVDLLAHTNYTFEIDAVNGVSDLSTLSRQFAAVSITTNQAAPSPITVIRKDRTSRNSVSLSWQEPEHPNGIILDYEVKYYEKQEQETSYTILRARGTNVTISGLKPDTTYVFQIRARTAAGYGTNSRKFEFETSPDSFSISSENSQVVMIAISAAVAIILLTVVVYVLIGRFCGYKKSKHGTDEKRLHFGNGHLKLPGLRTYVDPHTYEDPNQAVHEFAKELDASNISIDKVVGAGEFGEVCSGRLKLPSKKEISVAIKTLKVGYTEKQRRDFLGEASIMGQFDHPNIIRLEGVVTKSKPVMIVTEYMENGSLDSFLRKHDAQFTVIQLVGMLRGIASGMKYLSDMGYVHRDLAARNILINSNLVCKVSDFGLSRVLEDDPEAAYTTRGGKIPIRWTSPEAIAYRKFTSASDAWSYGIVLWEVMSYGERPYWEMSNQDVIKAVDEGYRLPPPMDCPAALYQLMLDCWQKDRNNRPKFEQIVSILDKLIRNPSSLKIITNAAARPSNLLLDQSNIDISAFRTTGDWLNGFRTGQCKDIFTGVEYSSCDTIAKISTDDMKKVGVTVVGPQKKIVSSIKALETHTKNSPVPV
;
A
#
# COMPACT_ATOMS: atom_id res chain seq x y z
N ALA A 1 47.18 46.53 -38.15
CA ALA A 1 47.18 45.31 -37.33
C ALA A 1 46.17 45.47 -36.19
N CYS A 2 45.54 44.39 -35.73
CA CYS A 2 44.70 44.45 -34.53
C CYS A 2 45.59 44.41 -33.28
N ARG A 3 45.31 45.28 -32.31
CA ARG A 3 46.02 45.33 -31.02
C ARG A 3 45.68 44.12 -30.13
N PRO A 4 46.47 43.82 -29.07
CA PRO A 4 46.15 42.74 -28.14
C PRO A 4 44.72 42.82 -27.59
N GLY A 5 44.08 41.66 -27.42
CA GLY A 5 42.66 41.55 -27.07
C GLY A 5 41.68 41.75 -28.24
N PHE A 6 42.16 42.04 -29.45
CA PHE A 6 41.36 42.14 -30.67
C PHE A 6 41.92 41.24 -31.77
N TYR A 7 41.04 40.70 -32.61
CA TYR A 7 41.40 39.77 -33.68
C TYR A 7 40.69 40.12 -34.99
N LYS A 8 41.16 39.48 -36.07
CA LYS A 8 40.54 39.57 -37.39
C LYS A 8 40.74 38.28 -38.18
N ALA A 9 39.65 37.55 -38.41
CA ALA A 9 39.67 36.22 -39.03
C ALA A 9 40.07 36.20 -40.51
N SER A 10 39.93 37.32 -41.24
CA SER A 10 40.25 37.41 -42.67
C SER A 10 41.03 38.69 -43.01
N ALA A 11 41.98 38.60 -43.93
CA ALA A 11 42.67 39.76 -44.49
C ALA A 11 41.68 40.66 -45.27
N GLY A 12 41.84 41.99 -45.21
CA GLY A 12 40.96 42.95 -45.90
C GLY A 12 40.76 44.26 -45.13
N ASN A 13 39.72 45.05 -45.43
CA ASN A 13 39.41 46.33 -44.74
C ASN A 13 38.40 46.20 -43.58
N VAL A 14 38.21 45.00 -43.03
CA VAL A 14 37.28 44.76 -41.91
C VAL A 14 37.84 45.32 -40.59
N LYS A 15 37.00 45.94 -39.76
CA LYS A 15 37.39 46.43 -38.42
C LYS A 15 37.77 45.26 -37.50
N CYS A 16 38.73 45.50 -36.60
CA CYS A 16 39.12 44.50 -35.60
C CYS A 16 37.97 44.23 -34.63
N ALA A 17 37.68 42.95 -34.38
CA ALA A 17 36.69 42.53 -33.41
C ALA A 17 37.35 42.26 -32.06
N LYS A 18 36.65 42.52 -30.95
CA LYS A 18 37.11 42.13 -29.62
C LYS A 18 37.10 40.61 -29.50
N CYS A 19 38.05 40.03 -28.78
CA CYS A 19 38.00 38.59 -28.51
C CYS A 19 36.66 38.17 -27.89
N PRO A 20 36.05 37.07 -28.38
CA PRO A 20 34.83 36.52 -27.79
C PRO A 20 35.03 36.13 -26.32
N PRO A 21 33.95 36.01 -25.52
CA PRO A 21 34.03 35.54 -24.13
C PRO A 21 34.84 34.25 -23.98
N HIS A 22 35.58 34.14 -22.87
CA HIS A 22 36.47 33.02 -22.53
C HIS A 22 37.60 32.76 -23.54
N SER A 23 38.04 33.81 -24.24
CA SER A 23 39.16 33.74 -25.16
C SER A 23 40.00 35.01 -25.12
N SER A 24 41.30 34.89 -25.38
CA SER A 24 42.24 36.01 -25.36
C SER A 24 43.33 35.86 -26.41
N THR A 25 43.97 36.98 -26.76
CA THR A 25 45.21 37.01 -27.52
C THR A 25 46.10 38.14 -27.03
N TYR A 26 47.41 37.88 -26.98
CA TYR A 26 48.44 38.81 -26.54
C TYR A 26 49.30 39.32 -27.71
N GLU A 27 49.10 38.77 -28.90
CA GLU A 27 49.89 39.07 -30.10
C GLU A 27 49.18 40.10 -30.99
N ASP A 28 49.95 41.03 -31.56
CA ASP A 28 49.46 41.93 -32.60
C ASP A 28 49.10 41.16 -33.89
N ALA A 29 48.10 41.66 -34.62
CA ALA A 29 47.62 41.07 -35.88
C ALA A 29 47.06 39.64 -35.78
N SER A 30 46.60 39.22 -34.60
CA SER A 30 46.02 37.89 -34.38
C SER A 30 44.83 37.56 -35.30
N LEU A 31 44.86 36.38 -35.91
CA LEU A 31 43.78 35.86 -36.75
C LEU A 31 42.66 35.18 -35.95
N ASN A 32 42.94 34.72 -34.73
CA ASN A 32 41.98 34.08 -33.83
C ASN A 32 42.37 34.32 -32.37
N CYS A 33 41.40 34.22 -31.46
CA CYS A 33 41.63 34.27 -30.01
C CYS A 33 41.70 32.84 -29.44
N ARG A 34 42.73 32.58 -28.62
CA ARG A 34 42.93 31.29 -27.95
C ARG A 34 41.97 31.16 -26.78
N CYS A 35 41.38 29.99 -26.59
CA CYS A 35 40.47 29.75 -25.48
C CYS A 35 41.22 29.74 -24.13
N GLU A 36 40.54 30.21 -23.10
CA GLU A 36 41.01 30.12 -21.71
C GLU A 36 41.00 28.67 -21.21
N LYS A 37 41.68 28.39 -20.10
CA LYS A 37 41.76 27.04 -19.51
C LYS A 37 40.36 26.49 -19.21
N ASN A 38 40.09 25.25 -19.59
CA ASN A 38 38.79 24.54 -19.48
C ASN A 38 37.66 25.11 -20.34
N TYR A 39 37.97 26.00 -21.28
CA TYR A 39 37.08 26.44 -22.34
C TYR A 39 37.64 26.03 -23.69
N PHE A 40 36.74 25.73 -24.62
CA PHE A 40 37.04 25.07 -25.87
C PHE A 40 36.17 25.64 -26.99
N ARG A 41 36.64 25.48 -28.21
CA ARG A 41 35.90 25.83 -29.43
C ARG A 41 35.95 24.59 -30.32
N SER A 42 34.78 24.14 -30.79
CA SER A 42 34.68 23.02 -31.72
C SER A 42 35.24 23.44 -33.08
N GLU A 43 35.73 22.48 -33.88
CA GLU A 43 36.24 22.78 -35.23
C GLU A 43 35.17 23.39 -36.15
N LYS A 44 33.89 23.10 -35.87
CA LYS A 44 32.74 23.63 -36.62
C LYS A 44 32.32 25.03 -36.16
N ASP A 45 32.87 25.54 -35.06
CA ASP A 45 32.48 26.85 -34.53
C ASP A 45 33.25 27.98 -35.22
N PRO A 46 32.57 29.09 -35.58
CA PRO A 46 33.25 30.24 -36.18
C PRO A 46 34.19 30.92 -35.16
N PRO A 47 35.28 31.59 -35.61
CA PRO A 47 36.19 32.32 -34.72
C PRO A 47 35.53 33.40 -33.86
N SER A 48 34.34 33.88 -34.25
CA SER A 48 33.52 34.85 -33.50
C SER A 48 32.70 34.24 -32.37
N MET A 49 32.57 32.91 -32.30
CA MET A 49 31.85 32.25 -31.21
C MET A 49 32.70 32.25 -29.93
N ALA A 50 32.06 32.44 -28.79
CA ALA A 50 32.68 32.31 -27.47
C ALA A 50 33.28 30.92 -27.28
N CYS A 51 34.36 30.81 -26.50
CA CYS A 51 34.79 29.49 -26.05
C CYS A 51 33.80 28.99 -24.98
N THR A 52 33.47 27.72 -25.05
CA THR A 52 32.42 27.05 -24.26
C THR A 52 33.00 25.89 -23.47
N ARG A 53 32.24 25.29 -22.56
CA ARG A 53 32.71 24.17 -21.73
C ARG A 53 31.76 22.97 -21.83
N PRO A 54 32.16 21.77 -21.39
CA PRO A 54 31.24 20.64 -21.26
C PRO A 54 30.08 20.99 -20.29
N PRO A 55 28.89 20.40 -20.47
CA PRO A 55 27.76 20.66 -19.59
C PRO A 55 27.97 19.99 -18.22
N SER A 56 27.21 20.43 -17.22
CA SER A 56 27.12 19.73 -15.92
C SER A 56 26.35 18.41 -16.05
N ALA A 57 26.35 17.58 -15.00
CA ALA A 57 25.49 16.40 -14.96
C ALA A 57 23.98 16.75 -15.10
N PRO A 58 23.16 15.86 -15.68
CA PRO A 58 21.70 15.93 -15.61
C PRO A 58 21.20 15.93 -14.16
N ARG A 59 19.94 16.33 -13.95
CA ARG A 59 19.34 16.45 -12.62
C ARG A 59 18.09 15.59 -12.49
N ASN A 60 17.66 15.30 -11.27
CA ASN A 60 16.38 14.65 -10.97
C ASN A 60 16.13 13.38 -11.81
N VAL A 61 17.07 12.44 -11.81
CA VAL A 61 16.87 11.16 -12.49
C VAL A 61 15.82 10.36 -11.71
N ILE A 62 14.72 10.02 -12.39
CA ILE A 62 13.61 9.22 -11.89
C ILE A 62 13.57 7.93 -12.69
N SER A 63 13.31 6.81 -12.02
CA SER A 63 13.18 5.50 -12.65
C SER A 63 11.83 4.88 -12.33
N ASN A 64 11.08 4.44 -13.34
CA ASN A 64 9.85 3.68 -13.19
C ASN A 64 10.05 2.26 -13.72
N ILE A 65 9.89 1.26 -12.86
CA ILE A 65 10.19 -0.15 -13.16
C ILE A 65 8.90 -0.87 -13.50
N ASN A 66 8.85 -1.45 -14.69
CA ASN A 66 7.75 -2.29 -15.15
C ASN A 66 8.27 -3.68 -15.51
N GLU A 67 8.09 -4.64 -14.60
CA GLU A 67 8.57 -6.03 -14.71
C GLU A 67 10.08 -6.13 -15.02
N THR A 68 10.43 -6.35 -16.30
CA THR A 68 11.79 -6.48 -16.86
C THR A 68 12.22 -5.24 -17.65
N SER A 69 11.50 -4.13 -17.53
CA SER A 69 11.80 -2.86 -18.18
C SER A 69 11.87 -1.71 -17.18
N VAL A 70 12.60 -0.67 -17.53
CA VAL A 70 12.67 0.58 -16.76
C VAL A 70 12.54 1.77 -17.70
N ILE A 71 11.71 2.72 -17.31
CA ILE A 71 11.63 4.04 -17.94
C ILE A 71 12.47 4.99 -17.07
N LEU A 72 13.47 5.61 -17.68
CA LEU A 72 14.32 6.60 -17.04
C LEU A 72 13.93 7.98 -17.56
N ASP A 73 13.62 8.89 -16.64
CA ASP A 73 13.32 10.29 -16.93
C ASP A 73 14.29 11.19 -16.15
N TRP A 74 14.75 12.28 -16.76
CA TRP A 74 15.63 13.23 -16.09
C TRP A 74 15.32 14.68 -16.45
N SER A 75 15.92 15.59 -15.71
CA SER A 75 15.90 17.03 -15.98
C SER A 75 17.21 17.48 -16.63
N TRP A 76 17.13 18.57 -17.40
CA TRP A 76 18.28 19.21 -18.03
C TRP A 76 19.36 19.61 -17.00
N PRO A 77 20.64 19.60 -17.41
CA PRO A 77 21.75 20.03 -16.57
C PRO A 77 21.57 21.49 -16.14
N LEU A 78 22.12 21.84 -14.96
CA LEU A 78 22.06 23.22 -14.46
C LEU A 78 22.83 24.18 -15.37
N ASP A 79 23.95 23.71 -15.93
CA ASP A 79 24.75 24.45 -16.88
C ASP A 79 24.95 23.62 -18.16
N THR A 80 24.56 24.16 -19.31
CA THR A 80 24.78 23.53 -20.63
C THR A 80 26.18 23.80 -21.18
N GLY A 81 27.00 24.55 -20.45
CA GLY A 81 28.34 24.97 -20.86
C GLY A 81 28.32 26.09 -21.91
N GLY A 82 27.19 26.79 -22.04
CA GLY A 82 27.01 27.89 -23.00
C GLY A 82 26.57 27.44 -24.40
N ARG A 83 26.24 26.16 -24.60
CA ARG A 83 25.78 25.62 -25.89
C ARG A 83 24.35 25.10 -25.83
N LYS A 84 23.75 24.91 -27.02
CA LYS A 84 22.39 24.36 -27.20
C LYS A 84 22.38 22.96 -27.83
N ASP A 85 23.53 22.49 -28.31
CA ASP A 85 23.74 21.17 -28.93
C ASP A 85 23.98 20.07 -27.87
N VAL A 86 23.29 20.15 -26.74
CA VAL A 86 23.43 19.18 -25.65
C VAL A 86 22.63 17.92 -25.99
N THR A 87 23.26 16.77 -25.81
CA THR A 87 22.66 15.44 -25.94
C THR A 87 23.00 14.58 -24.73
N PHE A 88 22.29 13.48 -24.55
CA PHE A 88 22.46 12.58 -23.41
C PHE A 88 22.90 11.18 -23.85
N ASN A 89 23.76 10.58 -23.03
CA ASN A 89 24.23 9.21 -23.18
C ASN A 89 23.92 8.42 -21.90
N ILE A 90 23.64 7.12 -22.03
CA ILE A 90 23.34 6.23 -20.91
C ILE A 90 24.31 5.06 -20.87
N ILE A 91 24.86 4.79 -19.70
CA ILE A 91 25.64 3.59 -19.39
C ILE A 91 24.83 2.72 -18.44
N CYS A 92 24.58 1.47 -18.83
CA CYS A 92 23.94 0.47 -17.99
C CYS A 92 24.99 -0.47 -17.40
N LYS A 93 24.91 -0.67 -16.08
CA LYS A 93 25.76 -1.61 -15.34
C LYS A 93 24.89 -2.58 -14.54
N LYS A 94 25.18 -3.87 -14.61
CA LYS A 94 24.60 -4.91 -13.75
C LYS A 94 25.47 -5.06 -12.51
N CYS A 95 24.93 -4.83 -11.32
CA CYS A 95 25.67 -4.88 -10.06
C CYS A 95 25.25 -6.10 -9.24
N GLY A 96 26.21 -6.89 -8.75
CA GLY A 96 25.93 -8.00 -7.83
C GLY A 96 25.65 -7.53 -6.39
N GLY A 97 25.16 -8.42 -5.53
CA GLY A 97 24.90 -8.13 -4.11
C GLY A 97 26.11 -7.63 -3.31
N ASN A 98 27.33 -7.80 -3.82
CA ASN A 98 28.54 -7.11 -3.35
C ASN A 98 28.80 -5.87 -4.21
N ILE A 99 28.57 -4.69 -3.62
CA ILE A 99 28.58 -3.33 -4.21
C ILE A 99 29.90 -2.94 -4.94
N LYS A 100 30.94 -3.77 -4.91
CA LYS A 100 32.27 -3.43 -5.44
C LYS A 100 32.57 -3.84 -6.88
N MET A 101 31.74 -4.67 -7.53
CA MET A 101 31.94 -5.05 -8.95
C MET A 101 30.62 -4.97 -9.70
N CYS A 102 30.47 -3.92 -10.52
CA CYS A 102 29.40 -3.82 -11.50
C CYS A 102 29.98 -4.09 -12.88
N GLU A 103 29.33 -4.96 -13.64
CA GLU A 103 29.71 -5.30 -15.01
C GLU A 103 28.83 -4.52 -15.99
N PRO A 104 29.29 -4.25 -17.23
CA PRO A 104 28.43 -3.72 -18.28
C PRO A 104 27.20 -4.61 -18.47
N CYS A 105 26.05 -4.00 -18.78
CA CYS A 105 24.85 -4.78 -19.10
C CYS A 105 25.07 -5.65 -20.35
N SER A 106 24.37 -6.79 -20.40
CA SER A 106 24.40 -7.70 -21.54
C SER A 106 23.91 -7.02 -22.82
N ASP A 107 24.44 -7.45 -23.97
CA ASP A 107 24.03 -6.98 -25.30
C ASP A 107 22.54 -7.21 -25.61
N ASN A 108 21.87 -8.07 -24.85
CA ASN A 108 20.43 -8.28 -24.97
C ASN A 108 19.60 -7.10 -24.44
N VAL A 109 20.18 -6.22 -23.62
CA VAL A 109 19.49 -5.05 -23.07
C VAL A 109 19.34 -3.99 -24.15
N ARG A 110 18.10 -3.59 -24.45
CA ARG A 110 17.81 -2.62 -25.51
C ARG A 110 17.37 -1.28 -24.95
N PHE A 111 17.79 -0.20 -25.60
CA PHE A 111 17.45 1.19 -25.26
C PHE A 111 16.54 1.77 -26.34
N LEU A 112 15.36 2.23 -25.95
CA LEU A 112 14.37 2.83 -26.82
C LEU A 112 14.21 4.32 -26.46
N PRO A 113 14.47 5.25 -27.39
CA PRO A 113 14.75 5.02 -28.82
C PRO A 113 16.21 4.64 -29.13
N ARG A 114 17.17 5.03 -28.30
CA ARG A 114 18.61 4.75 -28.47
C ARG A 114 19.37 4.98 -27.16
N GLN A 115 20.61 4.49 -27.07
CA GLN A 115 21.44 4.60 -25.87
C GLN A 115 22.26 5.91 -25.80
N THR A 116 22.67 6.45 -26.94
CA THR A 116 23.54 7.64 -27.04
C THR A 116 22.93 8.69 -27.97
N GLY A 117 23.35 9.95 -27.81
CA GLY A 117 22.89 11.07 -28.66
C GLY A 117 21.39 11.38 -28.51
N LEU A 118 20.84 11.18 -27.32
CA LEU A 118 19.44 11.49 -27.03
C LEU A 118 19.26 13.00 -26.90
N THR A 119 18.24 13.53 -27.55
CA THR A 119 17.82 14.94 -27.43
C THR A 119 16.69 15.11 -26.41
N ASN A 120 15.94 14.02 -26.16
CA ASN A 120 14.87 13.97 -25.19
C ASN A 120 15.41 13.51 -23.83
N THR A 121 14.71 13.86 -22.76
CA THR A 121 15.12 13.55 -21.39
C THR A 121 14.45 12.28 -20.85
N THR A 122 14.21 11.31 -21.73
CA THR A 122 13.58 10.03 -21.39
C THR A 122 14.17 8.89 -22.23
N VAL A 123 14.35 7.71 -21.64
CA VAL A 123 14.71 6.47 -22.34
C VAL A 123 14.04 5.28 -21.67
N THR A 124 13.53 4.35 -22.46
CA THR A 124 13.03 3.06 -21.96
C THR A 124 14.10 1.99 -22.18
N VAL A 125 14.48 1.28 -21.13
CA VAL A 125 15.41 0.16 -21.17
C VAL A 125 14.61 -1.13 -20.96
N VAL A 126 14.72 -2.08 -21.88
CA VAL A 126 13.96 -3.33 -21.89
C VAL A 126 14.88 -4.55 -21.87
N ASP A 127 14.30 -5.72 -21.64
CA ASP A 127 15.00 -7.02 -21.59
C ASP A 127 16.00 -7.14 -20.43
N LEU A 128 15.68 -6.52 -19.30
CA LEU A 128 16.43 -6.67 -18.05
C LEU A 128 16.08 -8.00 -17.37
N LEU A 129 17.03 -8.58 -16.65
CA LEU A 129 16.79 -9.78 -15.84
C LEU A 129 15.90 -9.43 -14.64
N ALA A 130 15.00 -10.34 -14.26
CA ALA A 130 14.17 -10.20 -13.06
C ALA A 130 15.02 -10.25 -11.78
N HIS A 131 14.56 -9.60 -10.72
CA HIS A 131 15.21 -9.53 -9.40
C HIS A 131 16.73 -9.23 -9.45
N THR A 132 17.13 -8.33 -10.33
CA THR A 132 18.53 -8.01 -10.60
C THR A 132 18.79 -6.52 -10.37
N ASN A 133 19.91 -6.20 -9.73
CA ASN A 133 20.30 -4.82 -9.49
C ASN A 133 21.01 -4.23 -10.72
N TYR A 134 20.50 -3.11 -11.20
CA TYR A 134 21.08 -2.35 -12.30
C TYR A 134 21.39 -0.92 -11.84
N THR A 135 22.47 -0.35 -12.36
CA THR A 135 22.82 1.07 -12.19
C THR A 135 22.91 1.72 -13.55
N PHE A 136 22.17 2.80 -13.74
CA PHE A 136 22.18 3.61 -14.95
C PHE A 136 22.89 4.93 -14.68
N GLU A 137 23.91 5.23 -15.45
CA GLU A 137 24.63 6.51 -15.42
C GLU A 137 24.27 7.31 -16.66
N ILE A 138 23.80 8.54 -16.47
CA ILE A 138 23.36 9.43 -17.53
C ILE A 138 24.27 10.66 -17.53
N ASP A 139 24.98 10.89 -18.62
CA ASP A 139 25.80 12.08 -18.84
C ASP A 139 25.20 12.98 -19.92
N ALA A 140 25.40 14.28 -19.75
CA ALA A 140 25.13 15.27 -20.78
C ALA A 140 26.44 15.58 -21.51
N VAL A 141 26.37 15.69 -22.84
CA VAL A 141 27.51 16.03 -23.70
C VAL A 141 27.10 17.09 -24.71
N ASN A 142 28.05 17.91 -25.15
CA ASN A 142 27.88 18.94 -26.16
C ASN A 142 29.08 18.94 -27.13
N GLY A 143 29.08 19.81 -28.15
CA GLY A 143 30.09 19.82 -29.22
C GLY A 143 31.55 20.09 -28.81
N VAL A 144 31.82 20.34 -27.52
CA VAL A 144 33.17 20.50 -26.97
C VAL A 144 33.52 19.49 -25.87
N SER A 145 32.61 18.55 -25.57
CA SER A 145 32.81 17.60 -24.47
C SER A 145 33.99 16.67 -24.69
N ASP A 146 34.24 16.24 -25.93
CA ASP A 146 35.38 15.38 -26.29
C ASP A 146 36.74 16.09 -26.24
N LEU A 147 36.75 17.43 -26.18
CA LEU A 147 37.98 18.24 -26.09
C LEU A 147 38.46 18.42 -24.64
N SER A 148 37.62 18.09 -23.67
CA SER A 148 37.90 18.26 -22.25
C SER A 148 38.65 17.06 -21.68
N THR A 149 39.73 17.32 -20.93
CA THR A 149 40.47 16.31 -20.17
C THR A 149 39.88 16.06 -18.78
N LEU A 150 38.85 16.81 -18.38
CA LEU A 150 38.14 16.63 -17.12
C LEU A 150 37.31 15.34 -17.13
N SER A 151 37.14 14.72 -15.97
CA SER A 151 36.30 13.54 -15.82
C SER A 151 34.84 13.82 -16.19
N ARG A 152 34.20 12.83 -16.81
CA ARG A 152 32.79 12.86 -17.17
C ARG A 152 31.92 13.07 -15.92
N GLN A 153 31.01 14.03 -15.99
CA GLN A 153 29.99 14.25 -14.97
C GLN A 153 28.71 13.53 -15.37
N PHE A 154 28.15 12.74 -14.45
CA PHE A 154 26.95 11.96 -14.70
C PHE A 154 26.04 11.95 -13.47
N ALA A 155 24.75 11.74 -13.71
CA ALA A 155 23.79 11.37 -12.68
C ALA A 155 23.58 9.86 -12.71
N ALA A 156 23.48 9.22 -11.55
CA ALA A 156 23.31 7.78 -11.46
C ALA A 156 22.03 7.41 -10.70
N VAL A 157 21.37 6.34 -11.13
CA VAL A 157 20.26 5.72 -10.41
C VAL A 157 20.47 4.22 -10.35
N SER A 158 20.32 3.64 -9.16
CA SER A 158 20.39 2.20 -8.94
C SER A 158 18.99 1.66 -8.67
N ILE A 159 18.61 0.63 -9.42
CA ILE A 159 17.30 -0.01 -9.33
C ILE A 159 17.44 -1.51 -9.11
N THR A 160 16.38 -2.12 -8.58
CA THR A 160 16.22 -3.58 -8.54
C THR A 160 14.96 -3.91 -9.32
N THR A 161 15.08 -4.71 -10.38
CA THR A 161 13.92 -5.16 -11.16
C THR A 161 12.98 -6.04 -10.31
N ASN A 162 11.71 -6.11 -10.70
CA ASN A 162 10.71 -6.88 -9.96
C ASN A 162 11.03 -8.38 -9.97
N GLN A 163 10.47 -9.12 -9.00
CA GLN A 163 10.51 -10.59 -9.04
C GLN A 163 9.63 -11.09 -10.18
N ALA A 164 9.99 -12.23 -10.76
CA ALA A 164 9.19 -12.96 -11.74
C ALA A 164 9.03 -14.42 -11.30
N ALA A 165 8.19 -15.17 -12.01
CA ALA A 165 8.00 -16.59 -11.74
C ALA A 165 9.34 -17.35 -11.96
N PRO A 166 9.68 -18.32 -11.08
CA PRO A 166 10.90 -19.11 -11.25
C PRO A 166 10.89 -19.96 -12.52
N SER A 167 12.08 -20.29 -13.02
CA SER A 167 12.25 -21.32 -14.05
C SER A 167 11.81 -22.71 -13.54
N PRO A 168 11.48 -23.66 -14.43
CA PRO A 168 11.14 -25.02 -14.00
C PRO A 168 12.31 -25.71 -13.31
N ILE A 169 11.98 -26.55 -12.34
CA ILE A 169 12.96 -27.42 -11.68
C ILE A 169 13.30 -28.58 -12.62
N THR A 170 14.56 -28.71 -12.97
CA THR A 170 15.05 -29.72 -13.93
C THR A 170 15.64 -30.95 -13.24
N VAL A 171 16.21 -30.77 -12.04
CA VAL A 171 16.93 -31.80 -11.28
C VAL A 171 16.10 -32.24 -10.08
N ILE A 172 15.55 -33.46 -10.14
CA ILE A 172 14.83 -34.13 -9.04
C ILE A 172 15.47 -35.50 -8.81
N ARG A 173 15.66 -35.86 -7.55
CA ARG A 173 16.31 -37.08 -7.06
C ARG A 173 15.35 -37.84 -6.16
N LYS A 174 15.35 -39.17 -6.30
CA LYS A 174 14.68 -40.09 -5.37
C LYS A 174 15.64 -40.44 -4.26
N ASP A 175 15.27 -40.13 -3.01
CA ASP A 175 16.11 -40.42 -1.85
C ASP A 175 15.80 -41.80 -1.27
N ARG A 176 14.55 -42.04 -0.89
CA ARG A 176 14.09 -43.29 -0.26
C ARG A 176 12.67 -43.64 -0.67
N THR A 177 12.39 -44.92 -0.81
CA THR A 177 11.03 -45.45 -1.03
C THR A 177 10.74 -46.54 -0.02
N SER A 178 9.53 -46.52 0.56
CA SER A 178 9.02 -47.54 1.47
C SER A 178 7.70 -48.12 0.90
N ARG A 179 7.06 -49.01 1.65
CA ARG A 179 5.73 -49.55 1.30
C ARG A 179 4.62 -48.49 1.23
N ASN A 180 4.77 -47.36 1.91
CA ASN A 180 3.71 -46.34 1.99
C ASN A 180 4.23 -44.91 1.89
N SER A 181 5.50 -44.72 1.49
CA SER A 181 6.08 -43.40 1.40
C SER A 181 7.16 -43.28 0.33
N VAL A 182 7.25 -42.10 -0.28
CA VAL A 182 8.31 -41.72 -1.23
C VAL A 182 8.97 -40.44 -0.71
N SER A 183 10.30 -40.44 -0.62
CA SER A 183 11.11 -39.27 -0.28
C SER A 183 11.88 -38.77 -1.49
N LEU A 184 11.75 -37.47 -1.77
CA LEU A 184 12.30 -36.78 -2.92
C LEU A 184 13.13 -35.59 -2.48
N SER A 185 14.20 -35.29 -3.23
CA SER A 185 14.96 -34.06 -3.12
C SER A 185 15.15 -33.44 -4.51
N TRP A 186 15.30 -32.13 -4.59
CA TRP A 186 15.54 -31.41 -5.85
C TRP A 186 16.54 -30.28 -5.68
N GLN A 187 16.99 -29.70 -6.79
CA GLN A 187 17.77 -28.47 -6.77
C GLN A 187 16.86 -27.26 -7.02
N GLU A 188 17.26 -26.10 -6.52
CA GLU A 188 16.56 -24.86 -6.81
C GLU A 188 16.55 -24.56 -8.32
N PRO A 189 15.57 -23.79 -8.82
CA PRO A 189 15.54 -23.36 -10.22
C PRO A 189 16.84 -22.66 -10.65
N GLU A 190 17.30 -22.93 -11.87
CA GLU A 190 18.48 -22.27 -12.47
C GLU A 190 18.32 -20.74 -12.53
N HIS A 191 17.11 -20.27 -12.77
CA HIS A 191 16.73 -18.87 -12.67
C HIS A 191 15.62 -18.70 -11.63
N PRO A 192 15.98 -18.41 -10.36
CA PRO A 192 15.01 -18.22 -9.29
C PRO A 192 14.08 -17.02 -9.55
N ASN A 193 14.55 -16.02 -10.29
CA ASN A 193 13.82 -14.79 -10.62
C ASN A 193 13.24 -14.04 -9.40
N GLY A 194 13.78 -14.29 -8.21
CA GLY A 194 13.24 -13.81 -6.95
C GLY A 194 13.67 -14.67 -5.78
N ILE A 195 13.08 -14.42 -4.62
CA ILE A 195 13.28 -15.23 -3.42
C ILE A 195 12.29 -16.40 -3.49
N ILE A 196 12.81 -17.63 -3.49
CA ILE A 196 11.95 -18.82 -3.45
C ILE A 196 11.29 -18.93 -2.07
N LEU A 197 9.96 -18.92 -2.04
CA LEU A 197 9.16 -18.92 -0.81
C LEU A 197 8.81 -20.35 -0.38
N ASP A 198 8.34 -21.16 -1.33
CA ASP A 198 8.05 -22.57 -1.16
C ASP A 198 8.02 -23.30 -2.51
N TYR A 199 7.85 -24.61 -2.41
CA TYR A 199 7.70 -25.55 -3.51
C TYR A 199 6.35 -26.24 -3.39
N GLU A 200 5.70 -26.44 -4.53
CA GLU A 200 4.48 -27.22 -4.63
C GLU A 200 4.77 -28.53 -5.36
N VAL A 201 4.41 -29.64 -4.72
CA VAL A 201 4.57 -30.99 -5.23
C VAL A 201 3.18 -31.54 -5.55
N LYS A 202 2.88 -31.64 -6.84
CA LYS A 202 1.68 -32.31 -7.37
C LYS A 202 2.01 -33.77 -7.60
N TYR A 203 1.22 -34.68 -7.05
CA TYR A 203 1.37 -36.11 -7.30
C TYR A 203 0.05 -36.84 -7.46
N TYR A 204 0.06 -37.92 -8.25
CA TYR A 204 -1.12 -38.73 -8.55
C TYR A 204 -0.74 -40.15 -8.95
N GLU A 205 -1.67 -41.09 -8.83
CA GLU A 205 -1.47 -42.48 -9.27
C GLU A 205 -1.42 -42.52 -10.80
N LYS A 206 -0.41 -43.20 -11.37
CA LYS A 206 -0.21 -43.23 -12.83
C LYS A 206 -1.45 -43.77 -13.58
N GLN A 207 -2.22 -44.65 -12.94
CA GLN A 207 -3.45 -45.24 -13.49
C GLN A 207 -4.62 -44.23 -13.59
N GLU A 208 -4.66 -43.19 -12.74
CA GLU A 208 -5.78 -42.23 -12.66
C GLU A 208 -5.62 -41.02 -13.62
N GLN A 209 -4.58 -41.00 -14.47
CA GLN A 209 -4.36 -40.00 -15.55
C GLN A 209 -4.76 -38.54 -15.22
N GLU A 210 -4.17 -37.95 -14.18
CA GLU A 210 -4.42 -36.56 -13.70
C GLU A 210 -5.85 -36.23 -13.23
N THR A 211 -6.81 -37.15 -13.27
CA THR A 211 -8.20 -36.88 -12.85
C THR A 211 -8.35 -36.71 -11.34
N SER A 212 -7.44 -37.32 -10.56
CA SER A 212 -7.38 -37.28 -9.11
C SER A 212 -5.91 -37.07 -8.69
N TYR A 213 -5.58 -35.86 -8.24
CA TYR A 213 -4.23 -35.50 -7.83
C TYR A 213 -4.22 -34.84 -6.46
N THR A 214 -3.11 -34.99 -5.75
CA THR A 214 -2.86 -34.35 -4.45
C THR A 214 -1.77 -33.31 -4.59
N ILE A 215 -1.92 -32.20 -3.88
CA ILE A 215 -0.93 -31.13 -3.80
C ILE A 215 -0.38 -31.05 -2.38
N LEU A 216 0.95 -31.05 -2.28
CA LEU A 216 1.67 -30.87 -1.02
C LEU A 216 2.66 -29.71 -1.14
N ARG A 217 2.78 -28.89 -0.08
CA ARG A 217 3.71 -27.76 -0.04
C ARG A 217 4.94 -28.09 0.80
N ALA A 218 6.11 -27.84 0.25
CA ALA A 218 7.40 -28.00 0.91
C ALA A 218 8.12 -26.66 1.03
N ARG A 219 8.65 -26.34 2.22
CA ARG A 219 9.44 -25.11 2.44
C ARG A 219 10.92 -25.25 2.06
N GLY A 220 11.40 -26.49 1.94
CA GLY A 220 12.76 -26.81 1.52
C GLY A 220 12.77 -27.58 0.20
N THR A 221 13.96 -27.94 -0.26
CA THR A 221 14.19 -28.69 -1.49
C THR A 221 14.09 -30.21 -1.31
N ASN A 222 13.42 -30.67 -0.27
CA ASN A 222 13.17 -32.08 0.00
C ASN A 222 11.78 -32.29 0.61
N VAL A 223 11.25 -33.49 0.43
CA VAL A 223 9.96 -33.87 0.99
C VAL A 223 9.82 -35.38 1.12
N THR A 224 9.10 -35.81 2.16
CA THR A 224 8.66 -37.20 2.34
C THR A 224 7.14 -37.23 2.29
N ILE A 225 6.60 -37.94 1.31
CA ILE A 225 5.16 -38.11 1.10
C ILE A 225 4.80 -39.48 1.66
N SER A 226 3.91 -39.52 2.66
CA SER A 226 3.45 -40.72 3.34
C SER A 226 1.97 -41.01 3.03
N GLY A 227 1.52 -42.23 3.38
CA GLY A 227 0.13 -42.66 3.12
C GLY A 227 -0.14 -43.09 1.68
N LEU A 228 0.91 -43.45 0.93
CA LEU A 228 0.81 -43.98 -0.42
C LEU A 228 0.41 -45.46 -0.41
N LYS A 229 -0.26 -45.92 -1.46
CA LYS A 229 -0.57 -47.35 -1.63
C LYS A 229 0.72 -48.13 -1.90
N PRO A 230 0.90 -49.34 -1.33
CA PRO A 230 2.03 -50.20 -1.67
C PRO A 230 1.97 -50.65 -3.13
N ASP A 231 3.12 -51.04 -3.67
CA ASP A 231 3.25 -51.55 -5.05
C ASP A 231 2.57 -50.68 -6.14
N THR A 232 2.58 -49.35 -5.95
CA THR A 232 1.88 -48.40 -6.81
C THR A 232 2.86 -47.36 -7.39
N THR A 233 2.78 -47.14 -8.70
CA THR A 233 3.56 -46.09 -9.38
C THR A 233 2.84 -44.74 -9.31
N TYR A 234 3.51 -43.74 -8.74
CA TYR A 234 3.05 -42.36 -8.64
C TYR A 234 3.83 -41.43 -9.58
N VAL A 235 3.14 -40.45 -10.16
CA VAL A 235 3.74 -39.39 -10.97
C VAL A 235 3.86 -38.12 -10.13
N PHE A 236 5.01 -37.46 -10.17
CA PHE A 236 5.32 -36.25 -9.41
C PHE A 236 5.70 -35.09 -10.35
N GLN A 237 5.23 -33.90 -10.02
CA GLN A 237 5.62 -32.63 -10.64
C GLN A 237 5.88 -31.60 -9.55
N ILE A 238 6.97 -30.86 -9.67
CA ILE A 238 7.37 -29.86 -8.67
C ILE A 238 7.49 -28.50 -9.35
N ARG A 239 6.95 -27.46 -8.72
CA ARG A 239 7.13 -26.07 -9.13
C ARG A 239 7.53 -25.20 -7.93
N ALA A 240 8.39 -24.24 -8.18
CA ALA A 240 8.80 -23.25 -7.18
C ALA A 240 7.91 -22.01 -7.24
N ARG A 241 7.86 -21.25 -6.14
CA ARG A 241 7.08 -20.01 -6.05
C ARG A 241 7.92 -18.85 -5.53
N THR A 242 7.78 -17.69 -6.17
CA THR A 242 8.25 -16.39 -5.68
C THR A 242 7.07 -15.50 -5.28
N ALA A 243 7.34 -14.26 -4.88
CA ALA A 243 6.29 -13.27 -4.64
C ALA A 243 5.45 -12.96 -5.91
N ALA A 244 6.01 -13.18 -7.10
CA ALA A 244 5.32 -12.98 -8.38
C ALA A 244 4.41 -14.14 -8.80
N GLY A 245 4.48 -15.29 -8.11
CA GLY A 245 3.66 -16.45 -8.37
C GLY A 245 4.44 -17.74 -8.60
N TYR A 246 3.73 -18.75 -9.11
CA TYR A 246 4.28 -20.08 -9.36
C TYR A 246 4.98 -20.15 -10.72
N GLY A 247 6.15 -20.79 -10.74
CA GLY A 247 6.84 -21.18 -11.96
C GLY A 247 6.12 -22.32 -12.70
N THR A 248 6.65 -22.65 -13.88
CA THR A 248 6.19 -23.80 -14.65
C THR A 248 6.51 -25.11 -13.93
N ASN A 249 5.63 -26.10 -14.05
CA ASN A 249 5.86 -27.44 -13.51
C ASN A 249 7.13 -28.06 -14.08
N SER A 250 7.84 -28.83 -13.27
CA SER A 250 8.88 -29.73 -13.74
C SER A 250 8.31 -30.74 -14.75
N ARG A 251 9.22 -31.40 -15.47
CA ARG A 251 8.88 -32.66 -16.16
C ARG A 251 8.24 -33.65 -15.19
N LYS A 252 7.45 -34.58 -15.71
CA LYS A 252 6.82 -35.65 -14.92
C LYS A 252 7.89 -36.66 -14.52
N PHE A 253 7.91 -37.01 -13.24
CA PHE A 253 8.79 -38.04 -12.70
C PHE A 253 7.97 -39.17 -12.10
N GLU A 254 8.37 -40.41 -12.32
CA GLU A 254 7.63 -41.58 -11.87
C GLU A 254 8.43 -42.32 -10.80
N PHE A 255 7.79 -42.61 -9.66
CA PHE A 255 8.38 -43.42 -8.61
C PHE A 255 7.39 -44.46 -8.10
N GLU A 256 7.92 -45.65 -7.84
CA GLU A 256 7.17 -46.80 -7.35
C GLU A 256 7.46 -47.04 -5.87
N THR A 257 6.41 -47.26 -5.08
CA THR A 257 6.48 -47.69 -3.68
C THR A 257 6.88 -49.15 -3.61
N SER A 258 7.60 -49.56 -2.56
CA SER A 258 8.03 -50.95 -2.40
C SER A 258 6.83 -51.91 -2.28
N PRO A 259 6.95 -53.15 -2.80
CA PRO A 259 5.93 -54.18 -2.64
C PRO A 259 5.81 -54.60 -1.18
N ASP A 260 4.65 -55.17 -0.82
CA ASP A 260 4.42 -55.79 0.49
C ASP A 260 5.29 -57.05 0.63
N SER A 261 6.57 -56.86 0.94
CA SER A 261 7.41 -57.94 1.42
C SER A 261 7.00 -58.22 2.87
N PHE A 262 6.39 -59.37 3.12
CA PHE A 262 6.46 -60.06 4.40
C PHE A 262 7.93 -60.40 4.70
N SER A 263 8.75 -59.40 4.99
CA SER A 263 10.06 -59.61 5.57
C SER A 263 9.84 -59.83 7.07
N ILE A 264 9.75 -61.09 7.47
CA ILE A 264 9.98 -61.51 8.85
C ILE A 264 11.43 -61.12 9.16
N SER A 265 11.65 -59.90 9.66
CA SER A 265 12.92 -59.50 10.21
C SER A 265 13.06 -60.12 11.60
N SER A 266 13.98 -61.07 11.70
CA SER A 266 14.30 -61.92 12.84
C SER A 266 14.96 -61.19 14.02
N GLU A 267 14.44 -60.05 14.47
CA GLU A 267 15.05 -59.29 15.59
C GLU A 267 14.11 -58.98 16.77
N ASN A 268 12.87 -59.45 16.78
CA ASN A 268 11.93 -59.17 17.89
C ASN A 268 11.46 -60.41 18.68
N SER A 269 12.14 -61.56 18.59
CA SER A 269 11.72 -62.77 19.35
C SER A 269 12.10 -62.74 20.84
N GLN A 270 13.00 -61.86 21.26
CA GLN A 270 13.48 -61.85 22.66
C GLN A 270 12.68 -60.90 23.57
N VAL A 271 12.20 -59.76 23.04
CA VAL A 271 11.49 -58.75 23.85
C VAL A 271 10.03 -59.15 24.11
N VAL A 272 9.39 -59.83 23.14
CA VAL A 272 7.99 -60.28 23.26
C VAL A 272 7.85 -61.42 24.29
N MET A 273 8.83 -62.33 24.38
CA MET A 273 8.82 -63.43 25.38
C MET A 273 9.06 -62.93 26.82
N ILE A 274 9.85 -61.86 26.99
CA ILE A 274 10.10 -61.24 28.31
C ILE A 274 8.87 -60.43 28.75
N ALA A 275 8.20 -59.74 27.83
CA ALA A 275 6.99 -58.99 28.14
C ALA A 275 5.80 -59.89 28.53
N ILE A 276 5.65 -61.05 27.87
CA ILE A 276 4.59 -62.01 28.17
C ILE A 276 4.84 -62.71 29.53
N SER A 277 6.09 -63.06 29.85
CA SER A 277 6.43 -63.66 31.15
C SER A 277 6.28 -62.68 32.32
N ALA A 278 6.63 -61.41 32.13
CA ALA A 278 6.43 -60.36 33.14
C ALA A 278 4.93 -60.09 33.40
N ALA A 279 4.10 -60.06 32.36
CA ALA A 279 2.66 -59.85 32.49
C ALA A 279 1.97 -60.99 33.26
N VAL A 280 2.35 -62.24 33.00
CA VAL A 280 1.81 -63.41 33.71
C VAL A 280 2.24 -63.41 35.18
N ALA A 281 3.48 -63.03 35.49
CA ALA A 281 3.96 -62.92 36.87
C ALA A 281 3.22 -61.83 37.68
N ILE A 282 2.90 -60.68 37.06
CA ILE A 282 2.15 -59.58 37.69
C ILE A 282 0.68 -59.99 37.95
N ILE A 283 0.06 -60.72 37.02
CA ILE A 283 -1.30 -61.23 37.20
C ILE A 283 -1.35 -62.28 38.33
N LEU A 284 -0.34 -63.15 38.44
CA LEU A 284 -0.26 -64.12 39.54
C LEU A 284 -0.01 -63.43 40.91
N LEU A 285 0.83 -62.40 40.95
CA LEU A 285 1.09 -61.61 42.17
C LEU A 285 -0.14 -60.86 42.66
N THR A 286 -0.92 -60.27 41.75
CA THR A 286 -2.15 -59.54 42.10
C THR A 286 -3.25 -60.47 42.61
N VAL A 287 -3.37 -61.70 42.08
CA VAL A 287 -4.30 -62.71 42.59
C VAL A 287 -3.91 -63.21 43.99
N VAL A 288 -2.60 -63.42 44.25
CA VAL A 288 -2.12 -63.83 45.59
C VAL A 288 -2.34 -62.72 46.63
N VAL A 289 -2.07 -61.45 46.27
CA VAL A 289 -2.34 -60.30 47.14
C VAL A 289 -3.84 -60.14 47.42
N TYR A 290 -4.70 -60.36 46.43
CA TYR A 290 -6.15 -60.31 46.61
C TYR A 290 -6.69 -61.41 47.54
N VAL A 291 -6.11 -62.62 47.48
CA VAL A 291 -6.44 -63.74 48.38
C VAL A 291 -5.92 -63.50 49.81
N LEU A 292 -4.80 -62.79 49.98
CA LEU A 292 -4.23 -62.44 51.29
C LEU A 292 -4.98 -61.28 51.96
N ILE A 293 -5.43 -60.28 51.20
CA ILE A 293 -6.25 -59.17 51.72
C ILE A 293 -7.67 -59.64 52.07
N GLY A 294 -8.19 -60.65 51.36
CA GLY A 294 -9.50 -61.26 51.62
C GLY A 294 -9.60 -62.11 52.91
N ARG A 295 -8.48 -62.45 53.57
CA ARG A 295 -8.48 -63.27 54.81
C ARG A 295 -8.23 -62.50 56.11
N PHE A 296 -7.95 -61.18 56.08
CA PHE A 296 -7.49 -60.48 57.30
C PHE A 296 -8.30 -59.28 57.81
N CYS A 297 -9.39 -58.84 57.19
CA CYS A 297 -10.25 -57.82 57.80
C CYS A 297 -11.73 -58.05 57.48
N GLY A 298 -12.36 -58.87 58.31
CA GLY A 298 -13.78 -58.66 58.61
C GLY A 298 -13.98 -57.38 59.43
N TYR A 299 -15.24 -57.03 59.61
CA TYR A 299 -15.81 -56.07 60.56
C TYR A 299 -16.11 -54.62 60.10
N LYS A 300 -17.44 -54.42 59.97
CA LYS A 300 -18.30 -53.31 60.43
C LYS A 300 -18.43 -52.00 59.65
N LYS A 301 -19.66 -51.84 59.10
CA LYS A 301 -20.62 -50.71 59.26
C LYS A 301 -20.10 -49.47 60.02
N SER A 302 -20.26 -48.27 59.45
CA SER A 302 -21.45 -47.40 59.70
C SER A 302 -21.47 -46.08 58.92
N LYS A 303 -22.68 -45.78 58.43
CA LYS A 303 -23.38 -44.50 58.19
C LYS A 303 -22.85 -43.20 58.88
N HIS A 304 -22.62 -42.15 58.07
CA HIS A 304 -22.91 -40.69 58.19
C HIS A 304 -22.00 -39.97 57.17
N GLY A 305 -22.37 -39.01 56.33
CA GLY A 305 -23.48 -38.06 56.34
C GLY A 305 -23.00 -36.71 56.86
N THR A 306 -22.35 -35.89 56.03
CA THR A 306 -22.33 -34.40 56.13
C THR A 306 -21.85 -33.77 54.82
N ASP A 307 -22.59 -32.73 54.44
CA ASP A 307 -22.24 -31.66 53.50
C ASP A 307 -20.76 -31.29 53.48
N GLU A 308 -20.21 -31.14 52.28
CA GLU A 308 -19.29 -30.02 52.03
C GLU A 308 -19.37 -29.58 50.56
N LYS A 309 -20.00 -28.41 50.40
CA LYS A 309 -20.06 -27.63 49.16
C LYS A 309 -18.64 -27.36 48.65
N ARG A 310 -18.22 -28.04 47.59
CA ARG A 310 -17.15 -27.53 46.73
C ARG A 310 -17.70 -26.32 45.97
N LEU A 311 -17.24 -25.14 46.38
CA LEU A 311 -17.48 -23.88 45.67
C LEU A 311 -17.10 -24.03 44.19
N HIS A 312 -18.11 -23.97 43.33
CA HIS A 312 -17.93 -23.50 41.97
C HIS A 312 -17.63 -22.00 42.05
N PHE A 313 -16.36 -21.64 41.87
CA PHE A 313 -16.01 -20.28 41.45
C PHE A 313 -16.54 -20.11 40.03
N GLY A 314 -17.80 -19.73 39.91
CA GLY A 314 -18.34 -19.20 38.68
C GLY A 314 -17.61 -17.91 38.34
N ASN A 315 -17.25 -17.74 37.06
CA ASN A 315 -16.82 -16.47 36.49
C ASN A 315 -17.94 -15.44 36.68
N GLY A 316 -17.91 -14.76 37.82
CA GLY A 316 -18.83 -13.70 38.19
C GLY A 316 -18.53 -12.45 37.38
N HIS A 317 -19.18 -12.32 36.22
CA HIS A 317 -19.44 -10.98 35.69
C HIS A 317 -20.49 -10.33 36.59
N LEU A 318 -20.06 -9.35 37.38
CA LEU A 318 -20.95 -8.37 38.01
C LEU A 318 -21.73 -7.67 36.90
N LYS A 319 -22.97 -8.08 36.66
CA LYS A 319 -23.92 -7.30 35.86
C LYS A 319 -24.34 -6.08 36.68
N LEU A 320 -23.58 -5.00 36.58
CA LEU A 320 -24.04 -3.67 36.95
C LEU A 320 -25.15 -3.26 35.98
N PRO A 321 -26.37 -2.93 36.45
CA PRO A 321 -27.44 -2.50 35.57
C PRO A 321 -27.05 -1.20 34.87
N GLY A 322 -26.95 -1.22 33.53
CA GLY A 322 -26.83 -0.02 32.70
C GLY A 322 -25.47 0.23 32.02
N LEU A 323 -24.42 -0.54 32.30
CA LEU A 323 -23.13 -0.42 31.60
C LEU A 323 -22.84 -1.70 30.79
N ARG A 324 -23.19 -1.71 29.50
CA ARG A 324 -22.72 -2.74 28.58
C ARG A 324 -21.33 -2.33 28.11
N THR A 325 -20.31 -3.12 28.43
CA THR A 325 -18.95 -2.96 27.92
C THR A 325 -18.70 -4.03 26.87
N TYR A 326 -17.94 -3.69 25.83
CA TYR A 326 -17.50 -4.63 24.80
C TYR A 326 -16.71 -5.80 25.42
N VAL A 327 -16.99 -7.01 24.95
CA VAL A 327 -16.28 -8.24 25.30
C VAL A 327 -15.56 -8.74 24.06
N ASP A 328 -14.24 -8.91 24.15
CA ASP A 328 -13.43 -9.41 23.03
C ASP A 328 -13.79 -10.87 22.74
N PRO A 329 -14.29 -11.23 21.53
CA PRO A 329 -14.64 -12.60 21.22
C PRO A 329 -13.47 -13.60 21.35
N HIS A 330 -12.22 -13.14 21.34
CA HIS A 330 -11.07 -14.00 21.60
C HIS A 330 -10.95 -14.47 23.06
N THR A 331 -11.75 -13.94 23.98
CA THR A 331 -11.86 -14.50 25.34
C THR A 331 -12.61 -15.83 25.37
N TYR A 332 -13.26 -16.20 24.27
CA TYR A 332 -13.94 -17.49 24.10
C TYR A 332 -13.01 -18.50 23.42
N GLU A 333 -13.02 -19.74 23.92
CA GLU A 333 -12.25 -20.84 23.31
C GLU A 333 -12.87 -21.30 21.97
N ASP A 334 -14.20 -21.20 21.84
CA ASP A 334 -14.95 -21.55 20.62
C ASP A 334 -15.67 -20.31 20.03
N PRO A 335 -15.33 -19.85 18.81
CA PRO A 335 -16.02 -18.74 18.18
C PRO A 335 -17.49 -19.02 17.83
N ASN A 336 -17.92 -20.28 17.72
CA ASN A 336 -19.34 -20.58 17.61
C ASN A 336 -20.09 -20.16 18.89
N GLN A 337 -19.46 -20.31 20.06
CA GLN A 337 -20.04 -19.89 21.33
C GLN A 337 -20.20 -18.37 21.39
N ALA A 338 -19.15 -17.62 20.99
CA ALA A 338 -19.21 -16.17 20.92
C ALA A 338 -20.29 -15.67 19.94
N VAL A 339 -20.37 -16.28 18.74
CA VAL A 339 -21.41 -15.93 17.75
C VAL A 339 -22.79 -16.25 18.29
N HIS A 340 -23.01 -17.40 18.91
CA HIS A 340 -24.33 -17.77 19.45
C HIS A 340 -24.75 -16.90 20.65
N GLU A 341 -23.81 -16.27 21.35
CA GLU A 341 -24.11 -15.33 22.43
C GLU A 341 -24.56 -13.96 21.90
N PHE A 342 -23.91 -13.45 20.84
CA PHE A 342 -24.09 -12.07 20.38
C PHE A 342 -24.87 -11.93 19.07
N ALA A 343 -25.01 -12.99 18.28
CA ALA A 343 -25.68 -12.97 16.99
C ALA A 343 -26.90 -13.89 16.94
N LYS A 344 -27.95 -13.43 16.25
CA LYS A 344 -29.15 -14.22 16.01
C LYS A 344 -28.93 -15.22 14.88
N GLU A 345 -29.17 -16.51 15.13
CA GLU A 345 -29.20 -17.51 14.07
C GLU A 345 -30.46 -17.32 13.20
N LEU A 346 -30.28 -17.23 11.89
CA LEU A 346 -31.33 -17.08 10.89
C LEU A 346 -31.58 -18.41 10.18
N ASP A 347 -32.83 -18.64 9.81
CA ASP A 347 -33.20 -19.74 8.91
C ASP A 347 -32.88 -19.34 7.47
N ALA A 348 -32.09 -20.15 6.77
CA ALA A 348 -31.69 -19.91 5.39
C ALA A 348 -32.89 -19.79 4.44
N SER A 349 -34.02 -20.44 4.74
CA SER A 349 -35.25 -20.34 3.94
C SER A 349 -35.92 -18.97 3.99
N ASN A 350 -35.59 -18.14 4.98
CA ASN A 350 -36.09 -16.77 5.10
C ASN A 350 -35.22 -15.75 4.36
N ILE A 351 -34.13 -16.18 3.73
CA ILE A 351 -33.19 -15.32 3.02
C ILE A 351 -33.32 -15.59 1.52
N SER A 352 -33.46 -14.51 0.75
CA SER A 352 -33.39 -14.56 -0.71
C SER A 352 -32.22 -13.69 -1.18
N ILE A 353 -31.38 -14.24 -2.04
CA ILE A 353 -30.24 -13.55 -2.63
C ILE A 353 -30.68 -12.99 -3.98
N ASP A 354 -30.53 -11.68 -4.19
CA ASP A 354 -30.98 -11.01 -5.41
C ASP A 354 -29.83 -10.80 -6.41
N LYS A 355 -28.75 -10.11 -6.02
CA LYS A 355 -27.59 -9.82 -6.90
C LYS A 355 -26.28 -9.76 -6.12
N VAL A 356 -25.18 -10.11 -6.79
CA VAL A 356 -23.83 -9.89 -6.27
C VAL A 356 -23.53 -8.38 -6.31
N VAL A 357 -23.08 -7.82 -5.19
CA VAL A 357 -22.72 -6.39 -5.07
C VAL A 357 -21.22 -6.17 -4.91
N GLY A 358 -20.47 -7.19 -4.52
CA GLY A 358 -19.02 -7.14 -4.43
C GLY A 358 -18.41 -8.49 -4.03
N ALA A 359 -17.09 -8.54 -3.99
CA ALA A 359 -16.33 -9.66 -3.46
C ALA A 359 -15.50 -9.16 -2.27
N GLY A 360 -15.62 -9.81 -1.12
CA GLY A 360 -14.80 -9.55 0.06
C GLY A 360 -13.77 -10.66 0.29
N GLU A 361 -12.96 -10.53 1.35
CA GLU A 361 -11.88 -11.47 1.71
C GLU A 361 -12.36 -12.94 1.80
N PHE A 362 -13.55 -13.14 2.36
CA PHE A 362 -14.09 -14.45 2.70
C PHE A 362 -14.99 -15.05 1.60
N GLY A 363 -15.44 -14.25 0.64
CA GLY A 363 -16.37 -14.67 -0.41
C GLY A 363 -17.20 -13.50 -0.96
N GLU A 364 -18.30 -13.83 -1.62
CA GLU A 364 -19.16 -12.84 -2.27
C GLU A 364 -20.03 -12.09 -1.25
N VAL A 365 -20.20 -10.80 -1.52
CA VAL A 365 -21.20 -9.95 -0.86
C VAL A 365 -22.35 -9.77 -1.84
N CYS A 366 -23.55 -10.15 -1.43
CA CYS A 366 -24.75 -10.05 -2.23
C CYS A 366 -25.77 -9.12 -1.56
N SER A 367 -26.58 -8.42 -2.34
CA SER A 367 -27.83 -7.83 -1.82
C SER A 367 -28.93 -8.87 -1.87
N GLY A 368 -29.86 -8.81 -0.92
CA GLY A 368 -31.00 -9.71 -0.87
C GLY A 368 -32.12 -9.19 0.02
N ARG A 369 -33.07 -10.08 0.32
CA ARG A 369 -34.18 -9.80 1.23
C ARG A 369 -34.23 -10.83 2.35
N LEU A 370 -34.45 -10.34 3.57
CA LEU A 370 -34.69 -11.14 4.77
C LEU A 370 -36.16 -11.02 5.17
N LYS A 371 -36.84 -12.16 5.29
CA LYS A 371 -38.20 -12.25 5.80
C LYS A 371 -38.18 -12.34 7.32
N LEU A 372 -38.70 -11.29 7.98
CA LEU A 372 -38.80 -11.26 9.44
C LEU A 372 -39.99 -12.10 9.92
N PRO A 373 -40.02 -12.51 11.21
CA PRO A 373 -41.16 -13.22 11.80
C PRO A 373 -42.50 -12.47 11.65
N SER A 374 -42.46 -11.14 11.56
CA SER A 374 -43.62 -10.28 11.28
C SER A 374 -44.12 -10.35 9.83
N LYS A 375 -43.56 -11.24 9.00
CA LYS A 375 -43.76 -11.34 7.53
C LYS A 375 -43.35 -10.11 6.73
N LYS A 376 -42.77 -9.08 7.37
CA LYS A 376 -42.15 -7.95 6.69
C LYS A 376 -40.84 -8.41 6.04
N GLU A 377 -40.64 -8.04 4.78
CA GLU A 377 -39.35 -8.19 4.09
C GLU A 377 -38.53 -6.92 4.24
N ILE A 378 -37.23 -7.08 4.49
CA ILE A 378 -36.26 -5.99 4.56
C ILE A 378 -35.09 -6.27 3.63
N SER A 379 -34.52 -5.23 3.03
CA SER A 379 -33.31 -5.33 2.22
C SER A 379 -32.08 -5.54 3.10
N VAL A 380 -31.25 -6.51 2.74
CA VAL A 380 -30.07 -6.93 3.50
C VAL A 380 -28.84 -7.08 2.60
N ALA A 381 -27.66 -6.89 3.19
CA ALA A 381 -26.40 -7.35 2.63
C ALA A 381 -26.07 -8.74 3.19
N ILE A 382 -25.67 -9.66 2.33
CA ILE A 382 -25.43 -11.06 2.65
C ILE A 382 -24.00 -11.36 2.26
N LYS A 383 -23.13 -11.48 3.26
CA LYS A 383 -21.74 -11.92 3.07
C LYS A 383 -21.73 -13.44 3.17
N THR A 384 -21.21 -14.12 2.16
CA THR A 384 -21.14 -15.58 2.11
C THR A 384 -19.70 -16.06 2.29
N LEU A 385 -19.53 -17.18 3.00
CA LEU A 385 -18.22 -17.82 3.15
C LEU A 385 -17.98 -18.83 2.01
N LYS A 386 -16.90 -18.64 1.24
CA LYS A 386 -16.56 -19.45 0.07
C LYS A 386 -16.39 -20.94 0.36
N VAL A 387 -16.78 -21.80 -0.57
CA VAL A 387 -16.51 -23.25 -0.48
C VAL A 387 -15.01 -23.55 -0.39
N GLY A 388 -14.64 -24.52 0.45
CA GLY A 388 -13.23 -24.89 0.68
C GLY A 388 -12.46 -23.96 1.64
N TYR A 389 -13.16 -23.16 2.45
CA TYR A 389 -12.54 -22.32 3.48
C TYR A 389 -11.74 -23.15 4.51
N THR A 390 -10.70 -22.53 5.08
CA THR A 390 -9.96 -23.08 6.25
C THR A 390 -10.71 -22.78 7.55
N GLU A 391 -10.48 -23.57 8.59
CA GLU A 391 -11.05 -23.28 9.91
C GLU A 391 -10.63 -21.90 10.44
N LYS A 392 -9.41 -21.44 10.14
CA LYS A 392 -9.00 -20.07 10.47
C LYS A 392 -9.90 -19.03 9.79
N GLN A 393 -10.14 -19.15 8.49
CA GLN A 393 -11.04 -18.25 7.76
C GLN A 393 -12.48 -18.29 8.28
N ARG A 394 -12.98 -19.47 8.66
CA ARG A 394 -14.30 -19.60 9.30
C ARG A 394 -14.35 -18.86 10.64
N ARG A 395 -13.32 -19.01 11.49
CA ARG A 395 -13.23 -18.30 12.77
C ARG A 395 -13.15 -16.80 12.59
N ASP A 396 -12.30 -16.33 11.66
CA ASP A 396 -12.12 -14.91 11.37
C ASP A 396 -13.44 -14.30 10.84
N PHE A 397 -14.11 -14.99 9.92
CA PHE A 397 -15.42 -14.61 9.38
C PHE A 397 -16.48 -14.49 10.48
N LEU A 398 -16.66 -15.53 11.30
CA LEU A 398 -17.62 -15.55 12.39
C LEU A 398 -17.28 -14.56 13.52
N GLY A 399 -15.98 -14.31 13.76
CA GLY A 399 -15.51 -13.31 14.72
C GLY A 399 -16.03 -11.90 14.40
N GLU A 400 -16.08 -11.53 13.12
CA GLU A 400 -16.64 -10.25 12.67
C GLU A 400 -18.11 -10.10 13.12
N ALA A 401 -18.93 -11.14 12.94
CA ALA A 401 -20.32 -11.13 13.38
C ALA A 401 -20.47 -11.07 14.90
N SER A 402 -19.61 -11.77 15.66
CA SER A 402 -19.61 -11.70 17.13
C SER A 402 -19.31 -10.31 17.67
N ILE A 403 -18.50 -9.52 16.96
CA ILE A 403 -18.22 -8.12 17.34
C ILE A 403 -19.43 -7.26 16.99
N MET A 404 -19.91 -7.33 15.74
CA MET A 404 -21.07 -6.53 15.30
C MET A 404 -22.32 -6.79 16.15
N GLY A 405 -22.55 -8.04 16.58
CA GLY A 405 -23.70 -8.42 17.39
C GLY A 405 -23.76 -7.77 18.78
N GLN A 406 -22.66 -7.20 19.26
CA GLN A 406 -22.62 -6.48 20.53
C GLN A 406 -23.04 -5.01 20.42
N PHE A 407 -23.19 -4.49 19.20
CA PHE A 407 -23.44 -3.08 18.93
C PHE A 407 -24.85 -2.82 18.43
N ASP A 408 -25.49 -1.79 18.98
CA ASP A 408 -26.81 -1.30 18.56
C ASP A 408 -26.83 0.22 18.61
N HIS A 409 -26.61 0.85 17.45
CA HIS A 409 -26.55 2.30 17.31
C HIS A 409 -26.87 2.72 15.86
N PRO A 410 -27.60 3.83 15.61
CA PRO A 410 -28.02 4.24 14.27
C PRO A 410 -26.89 4.49 13.27
N ASN A 411 -25.69 4.83 13.76
CA ASN A 411 -24.49 5.07 12.93
C ASN A 411 -23.44 3.94 13.02
N ILE A 412 -23.83 2.74 13.45
CA ILE A 412 -23.02 1.51 13.38
C ILE A 412 -23.77 0.52 12.49
N ILE A 413 -23.08 -0.21 11.62
CA ILE A 413 -23.72 -1.21 10.77
C ILE A 413 -24.39 -2.27 11.63
N ARG A 414 -25.68 -2.50 11.39
CA ARG A 414 -26.47 -3.44 12.18
C ARG A 414 -26.37 -4.85 11.63
N LEU A 415 -26.05 -5.79 12.50
CA LEU A 415 -26.16 -7.22 12.24
C LEU A 415 -27.62 -7.67 12.36
N GLU A 416 -28.18 -8.26 11.30
CA GLU A 416 -29.49 -8.91 11.35
C GLU A 416 -29.40 -10.32 11.93
N GLY A 417 -28.30 -11.01 11.63
CA GLY A 417 -28.01 -12.33 12.12
C GLY A 417 -27.01 -13.07 11.25
N VAL A 418 -26.86 -14.35 11.54
CA VAL A 418 -25.92 -15.26 10.89
C VAL A 418 -26.63 -16.54 10.48
N VAL A 419 -26.07 -17.23 9.49
CA VAL A 419 -26.45 -18.61 9.15
C VAL A 419 -25.22 -19.47 9.32
N THR A 420 -25.24 -20.34 10.34
CA THR A 420 -24.11 -21.21 10.70
C THR A 420 -24.45 -22.69 10.62
N LYS A 421 -25.76 -23.02 10.67
CA LYS A 421 -26.26 -24.41 10.67
C LYS A 421 -26.38 -25.06 9.29
N SER A 422 -26.30 -24.27 8.22
CA SER A 422 -26.36 -24.75 6.83
C SER A 422 -25.26 -24.13 5.98
N LYS A 423 -25.00 -24.71 4.80
CA LYS A 423 -24.08 -24.13 3.81
C LYS A 423 -24.88 -23.39 2.72
N PRO A 424 -24.38 -22.24 2.23
CA PRO A 424 -23.17 -21.54 2.69
C PRO A 424 -23.37 -20.87 4.07
N VAL A 425 -22.26 -20.67 4.80
CA VAL A 425 -22.27 -19.86 6.04
C VAL A 425 -22.44 -18.40 5.65
N MET A 426 -23.31 -17.67 6.34
CA MET A 426 -23.66 -16.29 5.98
C MET A 426 -23.61 -15.34 7.17
N ILE A 427 -23.22 -14.09 6.91
CA ILE A 427 -23.43 -12.94 7.80
C ILE A 427 -24.40 -12.00 7.09
N VAL A 428 -25.48 -11.65 7.76
CA VAL A 428 -26.55 -10.82 7.20
C VAL A 428 -26.59 -9.51 7.96
N THR A 429 -26.35 -8.40 7.25
CA THR A 429 -26.39 -7.04 7.81
C THR A 429 -27.45 -6.22 7.08
N GLU A 430 -27.78 -5.05 7.62
CA GLU A 430 -28.62 -4.09 6.89
C GLU A 430 -27.96 -3.68 5.55
N TYR A 431 -28.78 -3.47 4.52
CA TYR A 431 -28.28 -3.07 3.21
C TYR A 431 -27.99 -1.56 3.16
N MET A 432 -26.84 -1.20 2.60
CA MET A 432 -26.37 0.18 2.44
C MET A 432 -26.23 0.48 0.95
N GLU A 433 -27.27 1.07 0.36
CA GLU A 433 -27.48 1.15 -1.10
C GLU A 433 -26.40 1.94 -1.83
N ASN A 434 -25.77 2.89 -1.15
CA ASN A 434 -24.79 3.80 -1.74
C ASN A 434 -23.33 3.33 -1.53
N GLY A 435 -23.12 2.17 -0.91
CA GLY A 435 -21.79 1.58 -0.74
C GLY A 435 -20.89 2.36 0.21
N SER A 436 -19.57 2.35 -0.06
CA SER A 436 -18.57 3.05 0.75
C SER A 436 -18.58 4.56 0.51
N LEU A 437 -18.36 5.34 1.57
CA LEU A 437 -18.47 6.80 1.55
C LEU A 437 -17.44 7.45 0.61
N ASP A 438 -16.22 6.94 0.57
CA ASP A 438 -15.16 7.47 -0.28
C ASP A 438 -15.50 7.36 -1.78
N SER A 439 -15.96 6.19 -2.22
CA SER A 439 -16.38 5.93 -3.59
C SER A 439 -17.65 6.70 -3.95
N PHE A 440 -18.58 6.81 -2.99
CA PHE A 440 -19.78 7.61 -3.13
C PHE A 440 -19.45 9.10 -3.35
N LEU A 441 -18.58 9.68 -2.54
CA LEU A 441 -18.19 11.09 -2.67
C LEU A 441 -17.48 11.37 -3.99
N ARG A 442 -16.55 10.50 -4.43
CA ARG A 442 -15.88 10.64 -5.73
C ARG A 442 -16.87 10.61 -6.90
N LYS A 443 -17.89 9.75 -6.82
CA LYS A 443 -18.95 9.65 -7.84
C LYS A 443 -19.85 10.89 -7.87
N HIS A 444 -19.98 11.58 -6.74
CA HIS A 444 -20.82 12.74 -6.54
C HIS A 444 -20.00 14.01 -6.24
N ASP A 445 -18.86 14.18 -6.93
CA ASP A 445 -17.93 15.30 -6.70
C ASP A 445 -18.64 16.66 -6.74
N ALA A 446 -18.43 17.45 -5.68
CA ALA A 446 -19.01 18.78 -5.46
C ALA A 446 -20.55 18.88 -5.53
N GLN A 447 -21.30 17.78 -5.37
CA GLN A 447 -22.77 17.78 -5.45
C GLN A 447 -23.46 18.00 -4.10
N PHE A 448 -22.73 17.99 -2.99
CA PHE A 448 -23.29 18.15 -1.65
C PHE A 448 -23.02 19.55 -1.08
N THR A 449 -24.01 20.07 -0.37
CA THR A 449 -23.80 21.25 0.45
C THR A 449 -22.87 20.92 1.62
N VAL A 450 -22.11 21.90 2.09
CA VAL A 450 -21.23 21.74 3.26
C VAL A 450 -22.01 21.21 4.47
N ILE A 451 -23.26 21.66 4.68
CA ILE A 451 -24.09 21.20 5.80
C ILE A 451 -24.45 19.70 5.69
N GLN A 452 -24.66 19.17 4.48
CA GLN A 452 -24.87 17.74 4.27
C GLN A 452 -23.61 16.94 4.60
N LEU A 453 -22.43 17.41 4.17
CA LEU A 453 -21.15 16.80 4.52
C LEU A 453 -20.91 16.81 6.05
N VAL A 454 -21.23 17.93 6.71
CA VAL A 454 -21.17 18.01 8.19
C VAL A 454 -22.16 17.03 8.84
N GLY A 455 -23.35 16.83 8.24
CA GLY A 455 -24.30 15.81 8.68
C GLY A 455 -23.75 14.38 8.61
N MET A 456 -23.08 14.03 7.50
CA MET A 456 -22.39 12.74 7.33
C MET A 456 -21.30 12.56 8.41
N LEU A 457 -20.45 13.57 8.58
CA LEU A 457 -19.37 13.60 9.58
C LEU A 457 -19.88 13.46 11.01
N ARG A 458 -20.99 14.12 11.33
CA ARG A 458 -21.67 14.04 12.64
C ARG A 458 -22.21 12.64 12.90
N GLY A 459 -22.78 11.98 11.88
CA GLY A 459 -23.20 10.59 11.98
C GLY A 459 -22.04 9.66 12.34
N ILE A 460 -20.93 9.77 11.62
CA ILE A 460 -19.71 8.98 11.86
C ILE A 460 -19.18 9.22 13.29
N ALA A 461 -19.09 10.49 13.73
CA ALA A 461 -18.67 10.84 15.08
C ALA A 461 -19.58 10.25 16.15
N SER A 462 -20.90 10.22 15.91
CA SER A 462 -21.87 9.60 16.83
C SER A 462 -21.64 8.10 16.97
N GLY A 463 -21.37 7.39 15.87
CA GLY A 463 -21.01 5.98 15.90
C GLY A 463 -19.71 5.73 16.67
N MET A 464 -18.68 6.51 16.40
CA MET A 464 -17.39 6.39 17.09
C MET A 464 -17.45 6.77 18.57
N LYS A 465 -18.31 7.72 18.96
CA LYS A 465 -18.62 8.01 20.36
C LYS A 465 -19.18 6.75 21.04
N TYR A 466 -20.20 6.14 20.44
CA TYR A 466 -20.80 4.92 20.95
C TYR A 466 -19.78 3.78 21.11
N LEU A 467 -18.92 3.54 20.11
CA LEU A 467 -17.86 2.52 20.22
C LEU A 467 -16.88 2.84 21.36
N SER A 468 -16.48 4.10 21.50
CA SER A 468 -15.60 4.52 22.59
C SER A 468 -16.26 4.35 23.97
N ASP A 469 -17.55 4.65 24.11
CA ASP A 469 -18.31 4.46 25.36
C ASP A 469 -18.44 2.97 25.71
N MET A 470 -18.56 2.11 24.69
CA MET A 470 -18.51 0.64 24.82
C MET A 470 -17.11 0.11 25.14
N GLY A 471 -16.06 0.95 25.12
CA GLY A 471 -14.67 0.53 25.31
C GLY A 471 -14.05 -0.19 24.12
N TYR A 472 -14.66 -0.08 22.94
CA TYR A 472 -14.17 -0.64 21.69
C TYR A 472 -13.28 0.36 20.93
N VAL A 473 -12.17 -0.13 20.37
CA VAL A 473 -11.23 0.67 19.55
C VAL A 473 -11.23 0.09 18.14
N HIS A 474 -11.55 0.90 17.15
CA HIS A 474 -11.77 0.49 15.77
C HIS A 474 -10.47 0.18 15.02
N ARG A 475 -9.40 0.98 15.22
CA ARG A 475 -8.05 0.79 14.64
C ARG A 475 -7.89 0.96 13.13
N ASP A 476 -8.99 0.95 12.37
CA ASP A 476 -9.01 1.10 10.91
C ASP A 476 -10.18 2.00 10.46
N LEU A 477 -10.35 3.13 11.14
CA LEU A 477 -11.35 4.11 10.75
C LEU A 477 -10.87 4.89 9.51
N ALA A 478 -11.61 4.77 8.42
CA ALA A 478 -11.35 5.46 7.15
C ALA A 478 -12.66 5.61 6.37
N ALA A 479 -12.75 6.53 5.41
CA ALA A 479 -13.97 6.73 4.63
C ALA A 479 -14.40 5.47 3.83
N ARG A 480 -13.46 4.61 3.42
CA ARG A 480 -13.76 3.30 2.81
C ARG A 480 -14.54 2.34 3.73
N ASN A 481 -14.37 2.49 5.04
CA ASN A 481 -15.02 1.65 6.07
C ASN A 481 -16.30 2.31 6.63
N ILE A 482 -16.74 3.40 6.01
CA ILE A 482 -18.03 4.03 6.28
C ILE A 482 -18.99 3.66 5.15
N LEU A 483 -20.11 3.02 5.48
CA LEU A 483 -21.16 2.74 4.52
C LEU A 483 -22.25 3.82 4.57
N ILE A 484 -22.89 4.07 3.43
CA ILE A 484 -23.94 5.07 3.29
C ILE A 484 -25.21 4.45 2.69
N ASN A 485 -26.37 4.77 3.27
CA ASN A 485 -27.66 4.29 2.77
C ASN A 485 -28.32 5.32 1.84
N SER A 486 -29.47 4.96 1.28
CA SER A 486 -30.29 5.80 0.40
C SER A 486 -30.69 7.15 1.00
N ASN A 487 -30.79 7.24 2.33
CA ASN A 487 -31.12 8.47 3.07
C ASN A 487 -29.87 9.27 3.50
N LEU A 488 -28.70 8.96 2.95
CA LEU A 488 -27.41 9.57 3.28
C LEU A 488 -26.97 9.38 4.75
N VAL A 489 -27.50 8.36 5.44
CA VAL A 489 -27.04 8.01 6.79
C VAL A 489 -25.72 7.24 6.68
N CYS A 490 -24.67 7.82 7.24
CA CYS A 490 -23.37 7.18 7.34
C CYS A 490 -23.29 6.25 8.56
N LYS A 491 -22.76 5.04 8.37
CA LYS A 491 -22.55 4.05 9.41
C LYS A 491 -21.14 3.49 9.37
N VAL A 492 -20.53 3.38 10.55
CA VAL A 492 -19.23 2.74 10.72
C VAL A 492 -19.39 1.23 10.53
N SER A 493 -18.48 0.64 9.77
CA SER A 493 -18.48 -0.79 9.42
C SER A 493 -17.05 -1.35 9.46
N ASP A 494 -16.89 -2.61 9.06
CA ASP A 494 -15.61 -3.32 9.03
C ASP A 494 -14.96 -3.49 10.41
N PHE A 495 -15.59 -4.35 11.21
CA PHE A 495 -15.14 -4.74 12.56
C PHE A 495 -14.21 -5.97 12.55
N GLY A 496 -13.73 -6.36 11.36
CA GLY A 496 -12.82 -7.48 11.18
C GLY A 496 -11.53 -7.24 11.97
N LEU A 497 -11.20 -8.16 12.88
CA LEU A 497 -10.04 -8.07 13.75
C LEU A 497 -8.74 -7.98 12.93
N SER A 498 -8.20 -6.78 12.77
CA SER A 498 -6.78 -6.45 12.54
C SER A 498 -5.96 -7.47 11.70
N ARG A 499 -5.61 -7.06 10.47
CA ARG A 499 -4.70 -7.67 9.47
C ARG A 499 -5.46 -8.63 8.55
N VAL A 500 -5.72 -8.29 7.29
CA VAL A 500 -4.74 -7.96 6.25
C VAL A 500 -5.42 -6.96 5.30
N LEU A 501 -4.94 -5.71 5.25
CA LEU A 501 -5.43 -4.74 4.27
C LEU A 501 -5.33 -5.31 2.85
N GLU A 502 -6.37 -4.99 2.07
CA GLU A 502 -6.63 -5.28 0.66
C GLU A 502 -5.43 -5.00 -0.27
N ASP A 503 -5.58 -5.44 -1.52
CA ASP A 503 -4.60 -5.56 -2.60
C ASP A 503 -3.93 -4.25 -3.10
N ASP A 504 -3.81 -3.20 -2.26
CA ASP A 504 -2.95 -2.05 -2.51
C ASP A 504 -1.62 -2.20 -1.74
N PRO A 505 -0.50 -2.57 -2.42
CA PRO A 505 0.82 -2.66 -1.82
C PRO A 505 1.31 -1.34 -1.20
N GLU A 506 0.77 -0.19 -1.64
CA GLU A 506 1.11 1.12 -1.11
C GLU A 506 0.25 1.57 0.08
N ALA A 507 -0.86 0.91 0.41
CA ALA A 507 -1.73 1.34 1.51
C ALA A 507 -1.28 0.81 2.89
N ALA A 508 -0.39 -0.19 2.92
CA ALA A 508 -0.09 -0.95 4.13
C ALA A 508 1.41 -1.22 4.31
N TYR A 509 1.96 -0.80 5.45
CA TYR A 509 3.29 -1.23 5.89
C TYR A 509 3.16 -2.43 6.83
N THR A 510 4.02 -3.43 6.64
CA THR A 510 4.08 -4.62 7.50
C THR A 510 5.16 -4.43 8.56
N THR A 511 4.77 -4.24 9.83
CA THR A 511 5.73 -4.37 10.96
C THR A 511 5.66 -5.78 11.53
N ARG A 512 6.55 -6.14 12.48
CA ARG A 512 6.57 -7.44 13.18
C ARG A 512 5.23 -7.82 13.87
N GLY A 513 4.22 -6.95 13.83
CA GLY A 513 2.82 -7.21 14.19
C GLY A 513 1.81 -6.89 13.08
N GLY A 514 2.06 -7.28 11.82
CA GLY A 514 1.09 -7.25 10.71
C GLY A 514 0.83 -5.88 10.06
N LYS A 515 -0.08 -5.82 9.07
CA LYS A 515 -0.40 -4.63 8.26
C LYS A 515 -1.15 -3.54 9.06
N ILE A 516 -0.81 -2.26 8.85
CA ILE A 516 -1.50 -1.05 9.38
C ILE A 516 -1.76 -0.07 8.22
N PRO A 517 -2.91 0.63 8.18
CA PRO A 517 -3.21 1.69 7.20
C PRO A 517 -2.48 2.99 7.57
N ILE A 518 -1.23 3.15 7.14
CA ILE A 518 -0.30 4.19 7.61
C ILE A 518 -0.90 5.60 7.54
N ARG A 519 -1.57 5.94 6.44
CA ARG A 519 -2.10 7.30 6.18
C ARG A 519 -3.25 7.71 7.11
N TRP A 520 -3.92 6.74 7.74
CA TRP A 520 -5.01 6.97 8.71
C TRP A 520 -4.58 6.77 10.16
N THR A 521 -3.41 6.19 10.40
CA THR A 521 -3.02 5.72 11.72
C THR A 521 -2.24 6.78 12.49
N SER A 522 -2.58 6.97 13.76
CA SER A 522 -1.88 7.91 14.66
C SER A 522 -0.40 7.55 14.87
N PRO A 523 0.48 8.53 15.15
CA PRO A 523 1.92 8.30 15.33
C PRO A 523 2.25 7.24 16.39
N GLU A 524 1.56 7.25 17.53
CA GLU A 524 1.80 6.30 18.62
C GLU A 524 1.35 4.87 18.30
N ALA A 525 0.34 4.71 17.44
CA ALA A 525 -0.11 3.41 16.97
C ALA A 525 0.84 2.85 15.89
N ILE A 526 1.44 3.71 15.06
CA ILE A 526 2.51 3.33 14.12
C ILE A 526 3.78 2.92 14.89
N ALA A 527 4.25 3.78 15.80
CA ALA A 527 5.53 3.59 16.49
C ALA A 527 5.48 2.50 17.56
N TYR A 528 4.42 2.47 18.37
CA TYR A 528 4.36 1.65 19.58
C TYR A 528 3.18 0.67 19.62
N ARG A 529 2.40 0.56 18.53
CA ARG A 529 1.19 -0.29 18.48
C ARG A 529 0.16 0.04 19.56
N LYS A 530 0.13 1.30 20.02
CA LYS A 530 -0.77 1.75 21.08
C LYS A 530 -2.09 2.27 20.50
N PHE A 531 -3.05 1.36 20.30
CA PHE A 531 -4.38 1.70 19.83
C PHE A 531 -5.31 2.06 20.99
N THR A 532 -6.01 3.20 20.87
CA THR A 532 -6.96 3.73 21.87
C THR A 532 -8.05 4.55 21.17
N SER A 533 -9.12 4.95 21.87
CA SER A 533 -10.10 5.89 21.30
C SER A 533 -9.47 7.20 20.80
N ALA A 534 -8.34 7.62 21.39
CA ALA A 534 -7.60 8.80 20.94
C ALA A 534 -6.81 8.56 19.64
N SER A 535 -6.40 7.33 19.34
CA SER A 535 -5.85 6.99 18.02
C SER A 535 -6.97 6.94 16.97
N ASP A 536 -8.17 6.49 17.33
CA ASP A 536 -9.33 6.56 16.43
C ASP A 536 -9.76 8.02 16.18
N ALA A 537 -9.61 8.92 17.16
CA ALA A 537 -9.86 10.36 16.97
C ALA A 537 -8.89 10.99 15.94
N TRP A 538 -7.64 10.50 15.86
CA TRP A 538 -6.70 10.88 14.80
C TRP A 538 -7.21 10.42 13.43
N SER A 539 -7.61 9.15 13.33
CA SER A 539 -8.17 8.57 12.10
C SER A 539 -9.44 9.31 11.67
N TYR A 540 -10.29 9.71 12.62
CA TYR A 540 -11.45 10.56 12.35
C TYR A 540 -11.06 11.93 11.77
N GLY A 541 -9.93 12.52 12.22
CA GLY A 541 -9.36 13.72 11.60
C GLY A 541 -9.04 13.53 10.12
N ILE A 542 -8.54 12.36 9.74
CA ILE A 542 -8.30 12.01 8.33
C ILE A 542 -9.63 11.82 7.58
N VAL A 543 -10.64 11.20 8.20
CA VAL A 543 -12.00 11.08 7.61
C VAL A 543 -12.65 12.45 7.39
N LEU A 544 -12.48 13.40 8.32
CA LEU A 544 -12.91 14.79 8.11
C LEU A 544 -12.28 15.35 6.82
N TRP A 545 -10.99 15.13 6.63
CA TRP A 545 -10.27 15.59 5.45
C TRP A 545 -10.78 14.91 4.17
N GLU A 546 -10.91 13.57 4.17
CA GLU A 546 -11.45 12.80 3.04
C GLU A 546 -12.85 13.27 2.63
N VAL A 547 -13.75 13.50 3.58
CA VAL A 547 -15.11 13.93 3.26
C VAL A 547 -15.13 15.33 2.67
N MET A 548 -14.35 16.25 3.24
CA MET A 548 -14.27 17.62 2.75
C MET A 548 -13.50 17.75 1.43
N SER A 549 -12.65 16.79 1.09
CA SER A 549 -11.96 16.69 -0.21
C SER A 549 -12.68 15.79 -1.21
N TYR A 550 -13.91 15.35 -0.92
CA TYR A 550 -14.69 14.46 -1.80
C TYR A 550 -14.00 13.12 -2.15
N GLY A 551 -13.23 12.58 -1.19
CA GLY A 551 -12.62 11.27 -1.29
C GLY A 551 -11.24 11.25 -1.97
N GLU A 552 -10.50 12.36 -1.94
CA GLU A 552 -9.08 12.38 -2.30
C GLU A 552 -8.26 11.48 -1.37
N ARG A 553 -7.14 10.93 -1.88
CA ARG A 553 -6.23 10.09 -1.11
C ARG A 553 -5.38 10.95 -0.15
N PRO A 554 -5.40 10.72 1.17
CA PRO A 554 -4.57 11.46 2.12
C PRO A 554 -3.08 11.31 1.80
N TYR A 555 -2.35 12.42 1.74
CA TYR A 555 -0.91 12.48 1.44
C TYR A 555 -0.53 11.85 0.09
N TRP A 556 -1.39 11.93 -0.92
CA TRP A 556 -1.21 11.22 -2.20
C TRP A 556 0.13 11.48 -2.93
N GLU A 557 0.79 12.61 -2.68
CA GLU A 557 2.11 12.93 -3.25
C GLU A 557 3.29 12.24 -2.53
N MET A 558 3.05 11.56 -1.41
CA MET A 558 4.08 11.04 -0.51
C MET A 558 4.06 9.51 -0.43
N SER A 559 5.23 8.88 -0.31
CA SER A 559 5.34 7.44 0.02
C SER A 559 4.94 7.18 1.47
N ASN A 560 4.65 5.93 1.84
CA ASN A 560 4.35 5.60 3.24
C ASN A 560 5.49 5.96 4.21
N GLN A 561 6.75 5.84 3.78
CA GLN A 561 7.91 6.21 4.60
C GLN A 561 7.96 7.72 4.82
N ASP A 562 7.70 8.51 3.77
CA ASP A 562 7.67 9.96 3.86
C ASP A 562 6.49 10.44 4.71
N VAL A 563 5.33 9.79 4.62
CA VAL A 563 4.18 10.07 5.49
C VAL A 563 4.55 9.87 6.95
N ILE A 564 5.16 8.73 7.30
CA ILE A 564 5.59 8.44 8.68
C ILE A 564 6.53 9.54 9.18
N LYS A 565 7.54 9.88 8.38
CA LYS A 565 8.54 10.90 8.72
C LYS A 565 7.90 12.27 8.90
N ALA A 566 7.13 12.74 7.92
CA ALA A 566 6.52 14.06 7.94
C ALA A 566 5.54 14.22 9.12
N VAL A 567 4.71 13.20 9.38
CA VAL A 567 3.77 13.21 10.49
C VAL A 567 4.48 13.30 11.85
N ASP A 568 5.59 12.56 12.02
CA ASP A 568 6.40 12.62 13.25
C ASP A 568 7.10 13.99 13.42
N GLU A 569 7.59 14.57 12.32
CA GLU A 569 8.19 15.91 12.27
C GLU A 569 7.16 17.04 12.45
N GLY A 570 5.86 16.72 12.51
CA GLY A 570 4.78 17.67 12.81
C GLY A 570 4.03 18.20 11.60
N TYR A 571 4.34 17.73 10.39
CA TYR A 571 3.59 18.06 9.19
C TYR A 571 2.14 17.54 9.28
N ARG A 572 1.19 18.33 8.78
CA ARG A 572 -0.24 18.01 8.71
C ARG A 572 -0.79 18.35 7.34
N LEU A 573 -1.87 17.67 6.94
CA LEU A 573 -2.51 17.93 5.66
C LEU A 573 -3.02 19.38 5.58
N PRO A 574 -2.90 20.03 4.41
CA PRO A 574 -3.47 21.35 4.18
C PRO A 574 -5.01 21.29 4.18
N PRO A 575 -5.70 22.42 4.40
CA PRO A 575 -7.15 22.47 4.34
C PRO A 575 -7.65 22.10 2.93
N PRO A 576 -8.71 21.28 2.81
CA PRO A 576 -9.39 21.06 1.52
C PRO A 576 -9.95 22.37 0.93
N MET A 577 -10.19 22.38 -0.38
CA MET A 577 -10.78 23.54 -1.07
C MET A 577 -12.16 23.86 -0.47
N ASP A 578 -12.43 25.16 -0.28
CA ASP A 578 -13.68 25.67 0.30
C ASP A 578 -14.03 25.10 1.69
N CYS A 579 -13.03 24.58 2.42
CA CYS A 579 -13.23 24.01 3.74
C CYS A 579 -13.49 25.10 4.80
N PRO A 580 -14.61 25.02 5.55
CA PRO A 580 -14.86 25.91 6.69
C PRO A 580 -13.74 25.85 7.73
N ALA A 581 -13.32 27.02 8.22
CA ALA A 581 -12.24 27.16 9.19
C ALA A 581 -12.48 26.34 10.47
N ALA A 582 -13.73 26.25 10.92
CA ALA A 582 -14.09 25.45 12.10
C ALA A 582 -13.86 23.94 11.88
N LEU A 583 -14.08 23.43 10.67
CA LEU A 583 -13.85 22.02 10.36
C LEU A 583 -12.35 21.72 10.22
N TYR A 584 -11.60 22.61 9.59
CA TYR A 584 -10.15 22.45 9.51
C TYR A 584 -9.49 22.53 10.90
N GLN A 585 -9.94 23.44 11.76
CA GLN A 585 -9.46 23.49 13.14
C GLN A 585 -9.74 22.17 13.89
N LEU A 586 -10.93 21.60 13.71
CA LEU A 586 -11.26 20.30 14.28
C LEU A 586 -10.33 19.18 13.77
N MET A 587 -9.94 19.21 12.48
CA MET A 587 -8.93 18.29 11.94
C MET A 587 -7.59 18.44 12.67
N LEU A 588 -7.12 19.68 12.86
CA LEU A 588 -5.87 19.97 13.58
C LEU A 588 -5.92 19.54 15.04
N ASP A 589 -7.07 19.70 15.71
CA ASP A 589 -7.29 19.24 17.09
C ASP A 589 -7.26 17.71 17.17
N CYS A 590 -7.82 17.00 16.18
CA CYS A 590 -7.69 15.55 16.03
C CYS A 590 -6.25 15.10 15.79
N TRP A 591 -5.42 15.92 15.14
CA TRP A 591 -4.04 15.60 14.78
C TRP A 591 -2.98 16.14 15.76
N GLN A 592 -3.37 16.46 17.00
CA GLN A 592 -2.41 16.81 18.06
C GLN A 592 -1.41 15.66 18.29
N LYS A 593 -0.12 16.00 18.41
CA LYS A 593 0.95 15.01 18.62
C LYS A 593 0.73 14.25 19.94
N ASP A 594 0.47 14.97 21.03
CA ASP A 594 0.02 14.35 22.27
C ASP A 594 -1.44 13.91 22.15
N ARG A 595 -1.66 12.60 22.26
CA ARG A 595 -2.98 11.98 22.21
C ARG A 595 -3.95 12.48 23.28
N ASN A 596 -3.46 12.97 24.42
CA ASN A 596 -4.31 13.47 25.51
C ASN A 596 -4.92 14.84 25.18
N ASN A 597 -4.32 15.57 24.22
CA ASN A 597 -4.81 16.87 23.76
C ASN A 597 -5.84 16.73 22.63
N ARG A 598 -6.07 15.52 22.11
CA ARG A 598 -7.07 15.27 21.07
C ARG A 598 -8.47 15.29 21.69
N PRO A 599 -9.48 15.83 20.99
CA PRO A 599 -10.84 15.85 21.49
C PRO A 599 -11.40 14.42 21.58
N LYS A 600 -12.15 14.14 22.65
CA LYS A 600 -12.94 12.92 22.77
C LYS A 600 -14.11 12.96 21.78
N PHE A 601 -14.59 11.80 21.33
CA PHE A 601 -15.71 11.75 20.38
C PHE A 601 -16.99 12.46 20.88
N GLU A 602 -17.25 12.48 22.18
CA GLU A 602 -18.33 13.28 22.76
C GLU A 602 -18.17 14.79 22.47
N GLN A 603 -16.95 15.31 22.59
CA GLN A 603 -16.63 16.70 22.29
C GLN A 603 -16.76 16.97 20.78
N ILE A 604 -16.28 16.04 19.94
CA ILE A 604 -16.41 16.11 18.48
C ILE A 604 -17.89 16.22 18.07
N VAL A 605 -18.75 15.33 18.58
CA VAL A 605 -20.20 15.38 18.31
C VAL A 605 -20.81 16.72 18.74
N SER A 606 -20.44 17.21 19.93
CA SER A 606 -20.92 18.51 20.44
C SER A 606 -20.49 19.69 19.54
N ILE A 607 -19.26 19.67 19.02
CA ILE A 607 -18.75 20.67 18.08
C ILE A 607 -19.57 20.64 16.78
N LEU A 608 -19.76 19.46 16.19
CA LEU A 608 -20.52 19.31 14.93
C LEU A 608 -22.00 19.69 15.11
N ASP A 609 -22.63 19.31 16.22
CA ASP A 609 -24.00 19.71 16.54
C ASP A 609 -24.15 21.23 16.71
N LYS A 610 -23.13 21.94 17.19
CA LYS A 610 -23.11 23.41 17.22
C LYS A 610 -23.01 24.00 15.81
N LEU A 611 -22.17 23.43 14.95
CA LEU A 611 -22.03 23.87 13.56
C LEU A 611 -23.30 23.62 12.73
N ILE A 612 -24.01 22.50 12.97
CA ILE A 612 -25.28 22.20 12.31
C ILE A 612 -26.38 23.16 12.76
N ARG A 613 -26.46 23.44 14.07
CA ARG A 613 -27.47 24.38 14.62
C ARG A 613 -27.21 25.83 14.21
N ASN A 614 -25.97 26.19 13.89
CA ASN A 614 -25.62 27.51 13.39
C ASN A 614 -24.85 27.44 12.05
N PRO A 615 -25.53 27.18 10.92
CA PRO A 615 -24.86 27.04 9.62
C PRO A 615 -24.10 28.29 9.16
N SER A 616 -24.37 29.47 9.75
CA SER A 616 -23.65 30.70 9.43
C SER A 616 -22.16 30.61 9.77
N SER A 617 -21.77 29.83 10.80
CA SER A 617 -20.36 29.63 11.16
C SER A 617 -19.58 28.82 10.12
N LEU A 618 -20.28 28.10 9.23
CA LEU A 618 -19.67 27.33 8.14
C LEU A 618 -19.30 28.21 6.93
N LYS A 619 -19.71 29.49 6.90
CA LYS A 619 -19.39 30.42 5.81
C LYS A 619 -17.97 30.98 5.88
N ILE A 620 -17.32 30.90 7.04
CA ILE A 620 -15.93 31.36 7.22
C ILE A 620 -15.02 30.27 6.66
N ILE A 621 -14.45 30.51 5.48
CA ILE A 621 -13.57 29.57 4.78
C ILE A 621 -12.12 29.81 5.23
N THR A 622 -11.33 28.74 5.32
CA THR A 622 -9.89 28.83 5.60
C THR A 622 -9.17 29.44 4.39
N ASN A 623 -8.46 30.56 4.57
CA ASN A 623 -7.60 31.09 3.51
C ASN A 623 -6.43 30.11 3.26
N ALA A 624 -6.32 29.59 2.04
CA ALA A 624 -5.20 28.75 1.59
C ALA A 624 -3.81 29.43 1.72
N ALA A 625 -3.79 30.74 2.04
CA ALA A 625 -2.58 31.53 2.29
C ALA A 625 -2.07 31.49 3.75
N ALA A 626 -2.84 30.98 4.71
CA ALA A 626 -2.41 30.85 6.10
C ALA A 626 -1.68 29.52 6.33
N ARG A 627 -0.47 29.38 5.78
CA ARG A 627 0.45 28.30 6.14
C ARG A 627 0.90 28.47 7.60
N PRO A 628 0.80 27.46 8.47
CA PRO A 628 1.52 27.46 9.74
C PRO A 628 3.02 27.45 9.46
N SER A 629 3.74 28.43 10.01
CA SER A 629 5.19 28.60 9.94
C SER A 629 5.91 27.51 10.74
N ASN A 630 5.94 26.28 10.25
CA ASN A 630 6.86 25.25 10.74
C ASN A 630 7.41 24.48 9.54
N LEU A 631 8.20 25.18 8.73
CA LEU A 631 9.04 24.60 7.68
C LEU A 631 10.39 24.24 8.32
N LEU A 632 10.62 22.95 8.54
CA LEU A 632 11.98 22.42 8.76
C LEU A 632 12.73 22.17 7.45
N LEU A 633 12.31 22.78 6.33
CA LEU A 633 12.97 22.65 5.02
C LEU A 633 12.94 23.95 4.19
N ASP A 634 12.86 25.12 4.83
CA ASP A 634 12.98 26.39 4.09
C ASP A 634 13.92 27.36 4.82
N GLN A 635 15.21 27.20 4.57
CA GLN A 635 16.22 28.19 4.92
C GLN A 635 16.60 28.97 3.65
N SER A 636 15.70 29.81 3.17
CA SER A 636 16.03 31.00 2.38
C SER A 636 14.88 32.01 2.44
N ASN A 637 15.01 32.99 3.33
CA ASN A 637 14.18 34.20 3.34
C ASN A 637 14.22 34.89 1.97
N ILE A 638 13.07 35.04 1.32
CA ILE A 638 12.84 36.12 0.34
C ILE A 638 11.48 36.75 0.67
N ASP A 639 11.56 38.04 0.97
CA ASP A 639 10.49 38.93 1.41
C ASP A 639 9.40 39.11 0.32
N ILE A 640 8.13 38.96 0.70
CA ILE A 640 6.96 39.03 -0.21
C ILE A 640 6.48 40.48 -0.32
N SER A 641 7.34 41.35 -0.86
CA SER A 641 6.96 42.73 -1.18
C SER A 641 7.38 43.17 -2.58
N ALA A 642 7.80 42.26 -3.46
CA ALA A 642 8.32 42.60 -4.78
C ALA A 642 7.82 41.64 -5.88
N PHE A 643 6.56 41.81 -6.33
CA PHE A 643 6.11 41.21 -7.59
C PHE A 643 5.31 42.25 -8.39
N ARG A 644 5.87 42.76 -9.49
CA ARG A 644 5.25 43.79 -10.35
C ARG A 644 5.05 43.36 -11.82
N THR A 645 5.37 42.11 -12.21
CA THR A 645 5.20 41.66 -13.60
C THR A 645 4.67 40.22 -13.75
N THR A 646 3.96 39.96 -14.86
CA THR A 646 3.36 38.66 -15.22
C THR A 646 4.39 37.51 -15.34
N GLY A 647 5.64 37.86 -15.63
CA GLY A 647 6.76 36.90 -15.69
C GLY A 647 7.20 36.36 -14.33
N ASP A 648 7.06 37.16 -13.27
CA ASP A 648 7.44 36.75 -11.91
C ASP A 648 6.36 35.86 -11.27
N TRP A 649 5.08 36.07 -11.62
CA TRP A 649 3.97 35.21 -11.21
C TRP A 649 4.10 33.78 -11.78
N LEU A 650 4.55 33.63 -13.03
CA LEU A 650 4.73 32.33 -13.68
C LEU A 650 5.86 31.48 -13.06
N ASN A 651 6.86 32.11 -12.42
CA ASN A 651 8.00 31.43 -11.83
C ASN A 651 7.72 30.88 -10.41
N GLY A 652 6.64 31.31 -9.75
CA GLY A 652 6.22 30.82 -8.43
C GLY A 652 5.51 29.46 -8.46
N PHE A 653 5.03 29.02 -9.62
CA PHE A 653 4.37 27.72 -9.80
C PHE A 653 5.39 26.65 -10.22
N ARG A 654 5.79 25.76 -9.30
CA ARG A 654 6.38 24.47 -9.67
C ARG A 654 5.32 23.55 -10.27
N THR A 655 4.94 23.83 -11.51
CA THR A 655 4.25 22.90 -12.42
C THR A 655 4.88 23.08 -13.78
N GLY A 656 6.01 22.40 -14.00
CA GLY A 656 6.81 22.50 -15.22
C GLY A 656 6.07 22.07 -16.50
N GLN A 657 4.91 21.43 -16.39
CA GLN A 657 4.13 20.95 -17.54
C GLN A 657 3.05 21.92 -18.06
N CYS A 658 2.86 23.10 -17.45
CA CYS A 658 1.91 24.11 -17.97
C CYS A 658 2.57 25.24 -18.75
N LYS A 659 3.90 25.24 -18.92
CA LYS A 659 4.60 26.35 -19.58
C LYS A 659 4.51 26.29 -21.11
N ASP A 660 4.42 25.09 -21.68
CA ASP A 660 4.39 24.89 -23.14
C ASP A 660 2.97 24.96 -23.75
N ILE A 661 1.94 25.09 -22.92
CA ILE A 661 0.53 25.17 -23.33
C ILE A 661 0.13 26.62 -23.68
N PHE A 662 0.85 27.61 -23.16
CA PHE A 662 0.50 29.04 -23.26
C PHE A 662 1.41 29.85 -24.22
N THR A 663 2.32 29.21 -24.96
CA THR A 663 3.27 29.89 -25.86
C THR A 663 2.74 30.18 -27.26
N GLY A 664 1.49 29.78 -27.58
CA GLY A 664 0.90 29.93 -28.91
C GLY A 664 -0.12 31.07 -29.09
N VAL A 665 -0.45 31.83 -28.04
CA VAL A 665 -1.43 32.93 -28.13
C VAL A 665 -0.89 34.15 -27.37
N GLU A 666 -0.61 35.23 -28.09
CA GLU A 666 -0.19 36.50 -27.48
C GLU A 666 -1.36 37.12 -26.71
N TYR A 667 -1.37 36.91 -25.38
CA TYR A 667 -2.23 37.67 -24.48
C TYR A 667 -1.45 38.87 -23.94
N SER A 668 -1.82 40.08 -24.39
CA SER A 668 -1.10 41.32 -24.14
C SER A 668 -1.42 42.01 -22.80
N SER A 669 -2.28 41.45 -21.93
CA SER A 669 -2.57 42.00 -20.59
C SER A 669 -3.23 40.99 -19.62
N CYS A 670 -3.18 41.26 -18.31
CA CYS A 670 -3.87 40.45 -17.28
C CYS A 670 -5.41 40.43 -17.44
N ASP A 671 -6.01 41.47 -18.04
CA ASP A 671 -7.46 41.58 -18.23
C ASP A 671 -8.00 40.62 -19.30
N THR A 672 -7.14 40.12 -20.20
CA THR A 672 -7.53 39.17 -21.26
C THR A 672 -7.56 37.72 -20.77
N ILE A 673 -6.81 37.38 -19.71
CA ILE A 673 -6.75 36.03 -19.10
C ILE A 673 -8.00 35.73 -18.27
N ALA A 674 -8.64 36.75 -17.69
CA ALA A 674 -9.85 36.64 -16.88
C ALA A 674 -11.11 36.17 -17.63
N LYS A 675 -11.07 36.09 -18.97
CA LYS A 675 -12.23 35.74 -19.82
C LYS A 675 -12.20 34.31 -20.39
N ILE A 676 -11.25 33.47 -19.98
CA ILE A 676 -11.11 32.11 -20.49
C ILE A 676 -12.25 31.22 -19.97
N SER A 677 -13.00 30.60 -20.89
CA SER A 677 -14.08 29.67 -20.56
C SER A 677 -13.56 28.24 -20.31
N THR A 678 -14.36 27.42 -19.61
CA THR A 678 -14.05 25.99 -19.40
C THR A 678 -13.94 25.18 -20.69
N ASP A 679 -14.54 25.64 -21.80
CA ASP A 679 -14.46 24.96 -23.10
C ASP A 679 -13.16 25.26 -23.86
N ASP A 680 -12.52 26.40 -23.60
CA ASP A 680 -11.23 26.75 -24.19
C ASP A 680 -10.09 25.93 -23.56
N MET A 681 -10.20 25.59 -22.27
CA MET A 681 -9.22 24.76 -21.54
C MET A 681 -9.22 23.29 -21.98
N LYS A 682 -10.33 22.77 -22.53
CA LYS A 682 -10.40 21.41 -23.10
C LYS A 682 -9.68 21.32 -24.46
N LYS A 683 -9.62 22.41 -25.23
CA LYS A 683 -8.93 22.46 -26.53
C LYS A 683 -7.41 22.42 -26.43
N VAL A 684 -6.84 22.74 -25.25
CA VAL A 684 -5.38 22.77 -25.03
C VAL A 684 -4.85 21.55 -24.26
N GLY A 685 -5.61 20.46 -24.22
CA GLY A 685 -5.09 19.13 -23.83
C GLY A 685 -5.02 18.82 -22.33
N VAL A 686 -5.61 19.65 -21.46
CA VAL A 686 -5.65 19.37 -20.02
C VAL A 686 -6.84 18.46 -19.69
N THR A 687 -6.60 17.19 -19.38
CA THR A 687 -7.63 16.16 -19.16
C THR A 687 -7.91 15.82 -17.69
N VAL A 688 -7.14 16.37 -16.72
CA VAL A 688 -7.33 16.13 -15.28
C VAL A 688 -7.86 17.41 -14.60
N VAL A 689 -8.95 17.26 -13.85
CA VAL A 689 -9.76 18.36 -13.28
C VAL A 689 -9.05 19.14 -12.14
N GLY A 690 -8.10 18.51 -11.43
CA GLY A 690 -7.37 19.12 -10.31
C GLY A 690 -6.45 20.31 -10.71
N PRO A 691 -5.51 20.14 -11.66
CA PRO A 691 -4.66 21.22 -12.17
C PRO A 691 -5.44 22.40 -12.77
N GLN A 692 -6.57 22.12 -13.44
CA GLN A 692 -7.44 23.15 -14.04
C GLN A 692 -8.01 24.10 -12.97
N LYS A 693 -8.47 23.57 -11.84
CA LYS A 693 -9.05 24.38 -10.75
C LYS A 693 -8.00 25.24 -10.03
N LYS A 694 -6.74 24.79 -9.97
CA LYS A 694 -5.60 25.52 -9.35
C LYS A 694 -5.17 26.75 -10.18
N ILE A 695 -5.30 26.68 -11.50
CA ILE A 695 -5.04 27.81 -12.41
C ILE A 695 -6.16 28.85 -12.30
N VAL A 696 -7.42 28.41 -12.30
CA VAL A 696 -8.60 29.28 -12.19
C VAL A 696 -8.68 30.00 -10.83
N SER A 697 -8.30 29.34 -9.73
CA SER A 697 -8.28 29.95 -8.39
C SER A 697 -7.19 31.02 -8.23
N SER A 698 -6.04 30.81 -8.88
CA SER A 698 -4.91 31.76 -8.85
C SER A 698 -5.21 33.04 -9.64
N ILE A 699 -5.98 32.92 -10.72
CA ILE A 699 -6.47 34.06 -11.52
C ILE A 699 -7.51 34.87 -10.72
N LYS A 700 -8.48 34.21 -10.07
CA LYS A 700 -9.48 34.88 -9.21
C LYS A 700 -8.86 35.60 -8.01
N ALA A 701 -7.81 35.02 -7.40
CA ALA A 701 -7.09 35.65 -6.30
C ALA A 701 -6.36 36.94 -6.72
N LEU A 702 -5.87 37.00 -7.98
CA LEU A 702 -5.25 38.18 -8.56
C LEU A 702 -6.25 39.32 -8.78
N GLU A 703 -7.46 39.01 -9.28
CA GLU A 703 -8.55 39.99 -9.48
C GLU A 703 -9.03 40.65 -8.18
N THR A 704 -9.10 39.86 -7.09
CA THR A 704 -9.47 40.40 -5.77
C THR A 704 -8.39 41.29 -5.17
N HIS A 705 -7.12 41.07 -5.50
CA HIS A 705 -6.00 41.91 -5.05
C HIS A 705 -5.91 43.24 -5.81
N THR A 706 -6.28 43.26 -7.10
CA THR A 706 -6.29 44.51 -7.90
C THR A 706 -7.47 45.42 -7.57
N LYS A 707 -8.63 44.85 -7.18
CA LYS A 707 -9.83 45.62 -6.82
C LYS A 707 -9.81 46.26 -5.42
N ASN A 708 -8.94 45.80 -4.52
CA ASN A 708 -8.92 46.24 -3.11
C ASN A 708 -7.68 47.07 -2.71
N SER A 709 -6.89 47.57 -3.66
CA SER A 709 -5.79 48.50 -3.34
C SER A 709 -6.36 49.90 -3.02
N PRO A 710 -5.98 50.54 -1.91
CA PRO A 710 -6.41 51.90 -1.62
C PRO A 710 -5.79 52.87 -2.63
N VAL A 711 -6.62 53.77 -3.16
CA VAL A 711 -6.16 54.89 -4.01
C VAL A 711 -5.38 55.87 -3.12
N PRO A 712 -4.10 56.16 -3.41
CA PRO A 712 -3.37 57.20 -2.69
C PRO A 712 -3.91 58.57 -3.11
N VAL A 713 -4.24 59.42 -2.13
CA VAL A 713 -4.41 60.87 -2.30
C VAL A 713 -3.06 61.54 -2.29
#